data_AF-A0AAV1DUB5-F1
#
_entry.id   AF-A0AAV1DUB5-F1
#
_cell.length_a   1.000
_cell.length_b   1.000
_cell.length_c   1.000
_cell.angle_alpha   90.00
_cell.angle_beta   90.00
_cell.angle_gamma   90.00
#
_symmetry.space_group_name_H-M   'P 1'
#
loop_
_entity.id
_entity.type
_entity.pdbx_description
1 polymer ?
#
loop_
_entity_poly.entity_id
_entity_poly.type
_entity_poly.pdbx_seq_one_letter_code
_entity_poly.pdbx_strand_id
1 'polypeptide(L)'
;MWWWWWRSVVLAVTVAVAIVGGSGQRSGGHDHHRQQAPWRIHTLFSVECQNYFDWQTVGLMHSFRKARQPGPITRLLSCTDEQKKSYRGMDLAPTLEVPSMSRHPKTGDWYPAINKPAGIVHWLKHSKDAENVDWVVILDADMIIRGPIIPWELGAEKGKAVAAYYGYLVGCDNILAKLHTKHPELCDKVGGLLVMHIDDLRALAPMWLSKTEEVREDRAHWGTNYTGDIYEKGWISEMYGYSFGAAEVGLRHKINNNLMIYPGYIPQEGVEPILMHYGLPFSVGNWSFSKLEHHEDIIVYDCGRLFPEPPYPREVNQIETAPEKRRALFLNIECINVLNEGLLLQHAAYGCPKPAWSKYLSFLRSKAFAELTRPKLLTPKTLQMMNEEPNDQVVDKSHVQIAEKANVQVVNEPRVQVVDDPAKPHPKIHTIFSTECSSYFDWQTVGLVHSFHQSGQPGNITRLLSCTDEDLKNYKGHHLAPTHYVPSMSRHPLTGDWYPAINKPAAVLHWLNHVRTDAEYIVILDADMIMRGPITPWEFKAAKGRPVSTPYGYLIGCDNELAKLHTRHPEACDKVGGVIIMHINDLRKFALLWLHKTEEVRADRSHWSRNITGDVYESGWISEMYGYSFGAAELNLRHNINNEILIYPGYVPVPGVNYRIFHYGLEFRVGSNWSFDKANWIHTDMVNNCWAKFPDPPDPSTLDQSDPDSRARDLLSIECVRKLNEALQLHHERSRCGDPKLLSTPKQDTVKKDPDIDTVTATVSRKIGKIEEKHNIHESRVINRTAENESRELLSPPVGGASQTFSSMRLWIIALWAFSILGFMIIMSVMLSGRKGPKKRGKGGFKAKRRSSHPGFWDIDGGHDRHLRNADLS
;
A
#
# COMPACT_ATOMS: atom_id res chain seq x y z
N MET A 1 -77.24 2.57 2.64
CA MET A 1 -77.35 2.93 1.21
C MET A 1 -76.04 3.45 0.59
N TRP A 2 -75.22 4.26 1.28
CA TRP A 2 -73.98 4.82 0.70
C TRP A 2 -72.88 3.81 0.29
N TRP A 3 -72.82 2.63 0.91
CA TRP A 3 -71.73 1.65 0.72
C TRP A 3 -71.65 1.01 -0.69
N TRP A 4 -72.72 1.09 -1.48
CA TRP A 4 -72.74 0.57 -2.86
C TRP A 4 -72.23 1.56 -3.91
N TRP A 5 -72.29 2.88 -3.65
CA TRP A 5 -71.96 3.89 -4.65
C TRP A 5 -70.46 3.96 -4.96
N TRP A 6 -69.61 3.75 -3.95
CA TRP A 6 -68.16 3.94 -4.08
C TRP A 6 -67.47 2.83 -4.88
N ARG A 7 -68.00 1.59 -4.88
CA ARG A 7 -67.49 0.50 -5.71
C ARG A 7 -67.74 0.71 -7.21
N SER A 8 -68.82 1.39 -7.58
CA SER A 8 -69.19 1.61 -8.99
C SER A 8 -68.30 2.64 -9.70
N VAL A 9 -67.82 3.66 -8.97
CA VAL A 9 -67.00 4.75 -9.57
C VAL A 9 -65.60 4.26 -9.95
N VAL A 10 -64.99 3.41 -9.13
CA VAL A 10 -63.62 2.90 -9.35
C VAL A 10 -63.54 1.94 -10.55
N LEU A 11 -64.62 1.20 -10.83
CA LEU A 11 -64.68 0.25 -11.95
C LEU A 11 -64.95 0.92 -13.31
N ALA A 12 -65.56 2.10 -13.33
CA ALA A 12 -65.88 2.81 -14.58
C ALA A 12 -64.65 3.49 -15.21
N VAL A 13 -63.78 4.09 -14.38
CA VAL A 13 -62.58 4.83 -14.83
C VAL A 13 -61.54 3.89 -15.47
N THR A 14 -61.50 2.62 -15.06
CA THR A 14 -60.55 1.62 -15.56
C THR A 14 -60.94 0.99 -16.90
N VAL A 15 -62.19 1.12 -17.35
CA VAL A 15 -62.67 0.55 -18.62
C VAL A 15 -62.68 1.59 -19.76
N ALA A 16 -62.97 2.85 -19.45
CA ALA A 16 -63.14 3.91 -20.45
C ALA A 16 -61.87 4.24 -21.27
N VAL A 17 -60.68 3.96 -20.75
CA VAL A 17 -59.38 4.29 -21.39
C VAL A 17 -59.00 3.28 -22.51
N ALA A 18 -59.68 2.14 -22.61
CA ALA A 18 -59.23 1.01 -23.44
C ALA A 18 -59.90 0.90 -24.83
N ILE A 19 -60.91 1.70 -25.16
CA ILE A 19 -61.83 1.39 -26.30
C ILE A 19 -61.93 2.48 -27.38
N VAL A 20 -61.59 3.76 -27.11
CA VAL A 20 -61.72 4.85 -28.10
C VAL A 20 -60.34 5.33 -28.58
N GLY A 21 -59.85 4.78 -29.69
CA GLY A 21 -58.57 5.19 -30.29
C GLY A 21 -58.18 4.51 -31.62
N GLY A 22 -59.13 3.88 -32.33
CA GLY A 22 -58.84 2.96 -33.44
C GLY A 22 -59.45 3.31 -34.80
N SER A 23 -59.11 4.47 -35.39
CA SER A 23 -59.33 4.74 -36.83
C SER A 23 -58.65 6.04 -37.29
N GLY A 24 -57.85 6.00 -38.36
CA GLY A 24 -57.41 7.22 -39.08
C GLY A 24 -55.89 7.31 -39.38
N GLN A 25 -55.55 7.27 -40.66
CA GLN A 25 -54.22 7.61 -41.23
C GLN A 25 -53.96 9.14 -41.11
N ARG A 26 -52.74 9.71 -41.22
CA ARG A 26 -51.42 9.24 -41.71
C ARG A 26 -50.32 10.25 -41.31
N SER A 27 -49.21 9.84 -40.66
CA SER A 27 -47.86 10.42 -40.84
C SER A 27 -46.79 9.80 -39.91
N GLY A 28 -45.71 9.30 -40.50
CA GLY A 28 -44.46 8.79 -39.89
C GLY A 28 -44.27 8.84 -38.36
N GLY A 29 -44.37 7.67 -37.73
CA GLY A 29 -43.76 7.36 -36.44
C GLY A 29 -42.92 6.09 -36.55
N HIS A 30 -41.73 6.05 -35.95
CA HIS A 30 -40.92 4.83 -35.87
C HIS A 30 -41.39 3.96 -34.69
N ASP A 31 -41.65 2.68 -34.94
CA ASP A 31 -41.97 1.72 -33.89
C ASP A 31 -40.77 1.46 -32.98
N HIS A 32 -40.84 1.98 -31.74
CA HIS A 32 -40.00 1.49 -30.66
C HIS A 32 -40.53 0.14 -30.16
N HIS A 33 -40.16 -0.93 -30.88
CA HIS A 33 -40.16 -2.27 -30.32
C HIS A 33 -39.37 -2.26 -29.00
N ARG A 34 -40.07 -2.48 -27.87
CA ARG A 34 -39.40 -2.92 -26.65
C ARG A 34 -38.90 -4.33 -26.89
N GLN A 35 -37.64 -4.44 -27.33
CA GLN A 35 -36.91 -5.70 -27.36
C GLN A 35 -36.98 -6.31 -25.95
N GLN A 36 -37.51 -7.53 -25.85
CA GLN A 36 -37.27 -8.34 -24.66
C GLN A 36 -35.77 -8.65 -24.62
N ALA A 37 -35.16 -8.55 -23.44
CA ALA A 37 -33.74 -8.88 -23.29
C ALA A 37 -33.52 -10.34 -23.73
N PRO A 38 -32.48 -10.64 -24.52
CA PRO A 38 -32.31 -11.96 -25.13
C PRO A 38 -32.02 -13.08 -24.12
N TRP A 39 -31.64 -12.74 -22.88
CA TRP A 39 -31.26 -13.68 -21.82
C TRP A 39 -31.85 -13.29 -20.47
N ARG A 40 -32.06 -14.29 -19.61
CA ARG A 40 -32.63 -14.18 -18.26
C ARG A 40 -31.53 -13.91 -17.24
N ILE A 41 -31.70 -12.84 -16.46
CA ILE A 41 -30.77 -12.42 -15.39
C ILE A 41 -31.41 -12.74 -14.03
N HIS A 42 -30.64 -13.23 -13.07
CA HIS A 42 -31.03 -13.33 -11.66
C HIS A 42 -29.97 -12.68 -10.76
N THR A 43 -30.39 -11.90 -9.75
CA THR A 43 -29.47 -11.31 -8.76
C THR A 43 -29.50 -12.06 -7.43
N LEU A 44 -28.33 -12.35 -6.85
CA LEU A 44 -28.18 -13.03 -5.57
C LEU A 44 -27.35 -12.20 -4.59
N PHE A 45 -27.68 -12.28 -3.31
CA PHE A 45 -26.86 -11.79 -2.20
C PHE A 45 -27.07 -12.67 -0.97
N SER A 46 -26.05 -12.78 -0.11
CA SER A 46 -26.07 -13.66 1.07
C SER A 46 -26.04 -12.87 2.37
N VAL A 47 -26.82 -13.31 3.36
CA VAL A 47 -26.94 -12.68 4.69
C VAL A 47 -27.20 -13.71 5.80
N GLU A 48 -27.09 -13.29 7.05
CA GLU A 48 -27.54 -14.06 8.22
C GLU A 48 -28.80 -13.47 8.86
N CYS A 49 -29.54 -14.25 9.68
CA CYS A 49 -30.64 -13.79 10.53
C CYS A 49 -30.16 -12.83 11.66
N GLN A 50 -29.76 -11.61 11.33
CA GLN A 50 -29.25 -10.59 12.26
C GLN A 50 -29.69 -9.17 11.86
N ASN A 51 -29.93 -8.29 12.84
CA ASN A 51 -30.32 -6.89 12.59
C ASN A 51 -29.31 -6.15 11.68
N TYR A 52 -28.02 -6.49 11.81
CA TYR A 52 -26.92 -6.02 10.95
C TYR A 52 -27.25 -6.12 9.46
N PHE A 53 -27.78 -7.26 9.03
CA PHE A 53 -28.09 -7.53 7.63
C PHE A 53 -29.49 -7.06 7.22
N ASP A 54 -30.38 -6.78 8.17
CA ASP A 54 -31.72 -6.27 7.86
C ASP A 54 -31.66 -4.87 7.24
N TRP A 55 -30.90 -3.94 7.84
CA TRP A 55 -30.77 -2.59 7.31
C TRP A 55 -29.96 -2.55 6.01
N GLN A 56 -28.98 -3.45 5.85
CA GLN A 56 -28.27 -3.67 4.59
C GLN A 56 -29.21 -4.20 3.50
N THR A 57 -30.07 -5.18 3.83
CA THR A 57 -31.11 -5.71 2.93
C THR A 57 -32.04 -4.61 2.45
N VAL A 58 -32.48 -3.71 3.34
CA VAL A 58 -33.30 -2.54 2.97
C VAL A 58 -32.58 -1.63 1.96
N GLY A 59 -31.30 -1.34 2.20
CA GLY A 59 -30.46 -0.54 1.30
C GLY A 59 -30.30 -1.15 -0.10
N LEU A 60 -29.93 -2.43 -0.16
CA LEU A 60 -29.75 -3.15 -1.40
C LEU A 60 -31.08 -3.30 -2.16
N MET A 61 -32.15 -3.72 -1.49
CA MET A 61 -33.48 -3.89 -2.12
C MET A 61 -34.12 -2.58 -2.56
N HIS A 62 -33.82 -1.46 -1.90
CA HIS A 62 -34.24 -0.13 -2.35
C HIS A 62 -33.43 0.32 -3.58
N SER A 63 -32.10 0.25 -3.51
CA SER A 63 -31.22 0.65 -4.61
C SER A 63 -31.43 -0.19 -5.88
N PHE A 64 -31.64 -1.50 -5.75
CA PHE A 64 -32.06 -2.42 -6.83
C PHE A 64 -33.29 -1.90 -7.60
N ARG A 65 -34.37 -1.58 -6.87
CA ARG A 65 -35.62 -1.05 -7.45
C ARG A 65 -35.40 0.33 -8.08
N LYS A 66 -34.59 1.18 -7.44
CA LYS A 66 -34.32 2.56 -7.87
C LYS A 66 -33.45 2.63 -9.13
N ALA A 67 -32.41 1.80 -9.22
CA ALA A 67 -31.55 1.62 -10.39
C ALA A 67 -32.28 0.94 -11.58
N ARG A 68 -33.43 0.31 -11.32
CA ARG A 68 -34.21 -0.51 -12.27
C ARG A 68 -33.43 -1.73 -12.77
N GLN A 69 -32.76 -2.42 -11.84
CA GLN A 69 -32.04 -3.66 -12.15
C GLN A 69 -32.99 -4.68 -12.81
N PRO A 70 -32.65 -5.24 -13.99
CA PRO A 70 -33.46 -6.27 -14.63
C PRO A 70 -33.35 -7.62 -13.94
N GLY A 71 -34.43 -8.41 -14.03
CA GLY A 71 -34.53 -9.75 -13.43
C GLY A 71 -35.10 -9.76 -12.01
N PRO A 72 -35.42 -10.94 -11.46
CA PRO A 72 -35.63 -11.15 -10.03
C PRO A 72 -34.34 -11.02 -9.21
N ILE A 73 -34.51 -10.80 -7.91
CA ILE A 73 -33.45 -10.86 -6.90
C ILE A 73 -33.87 -11.80 -5.76
N THR A 74 -32.97 -12.70 -5.34
CA THR A 74 -33.19 -13.63 -4.21
C THR A 74 -32.12 -13.45 -3.15
N ARG A 75 -32.57 -13.22 -1.92
CA ARG A 75 -31.75 -13.20 -0.71
C ARG A 75 -31.50 -14.63 -0.24
N LEU A 76 -30.24 -15.00 -0.07
CA LEU A 76 -29.82 -16.27 0.52
C LEU A 76 -29.64 -16.03 2.03
N LEU A 77 -30.59 -16.53 2.82
CA LEU A 77 -30.69 -16.22 4.25
C LEU A 77 -30.26 -17.42 5.10
N SER A 78 -29.10 -17.32 5.73
CA SER A 78 -28.54 -18.32 6.66
C SER A 78 -28.96 -18.06 8.10
N CYS A 79 -29.57 -19.05 8.75
CA CYS A 79 -30.02 -18.93 10.14
C CYS A 79 -29.78 -20.21 10.92
N THR A 80 -29.52 -20.10 12.22
CA THR A 80 -29.71 -21.24 13.15
C THR A 80 -31.19 -21.35 13.51
N ASP A 81 -31.61 -22.52 14.00
CA ASP A 81 -32.99 -22.74 14.46
C ASP A 81 -33.37 -21.77 15.59
N GLU A 82 -32.43 -21.31 16.40
CA GLU A 82 -32.62 -20.34 17.49
C GLU A 82 -32.92 -18.95 16.93
N GLN A 83 -32.09 -18.49 15.99
CA GLN A 83 -32.28 -17.19 15.33
C GLN A 83 -33.62 -17.15 14.58
N LYS A 84 -33.96 -18.22 13.85
CA LYS A 84 -35.19 -18.32 13.07
C LYS A 84 -36.47 -18.20 13.91
N LYS A 85 -36.46 -18.64 15.17
CA LYS A 85 -37.64 -18.58 16.07
C LYS A 85 -38.08 -17.14 16.42
N SER A 86 -37.20 -16.16 16.30
CA SER A 86 -37.47 -14.75 16.65
C SER A 86 -37.10 -13.75 15.55
N TYR A 87 -36.57 -14.21 14.41
CA TYR A 87 -36.18 -13.34 13.30
C TYR A 87 -37.41 -12.68 12.65
N ARG A 88 -37.35 -11.35 12.51
CA ARG A 88 -38.46 -10.51 12.03
C ARG A 88 -38.37 -10.20 10.52
N GLY A 89 -37.17 -10.10 9.97
CA GLY A 89 -36.91 -9.54 8.64
C GLY A 89 -37.19 -10.46 7.45
N MET A 90 -38.07 -11.46 7.60
CA MET A 90 -38.36 -12.44 6.53
C MET A 90 -38.93 -11.80 5.25
N ASP A 91 -39.64 -10.67 5.38
CA ASP A 91 -40.34 -9.99 4.29
C ASP A 91 -39.53 -8.88 3.59
N LEU A 92 -38.33 -8.57 4.08
CA LEU A 92 -37.48 -7.49 3.54
C LEU A 92 -37.05 -7.71 2.08
N ALA A 93 -36.96 -8.98 1.64
CA ALA A 93 -36.59 -9.39 0.29
C ALA A 93 -37.25 -10.73 -0.09
N PRO A 94 -37.43 -11.04 -1.38
CA PRO A 94 -37.67 -12.42 -1.82
C PRO A 94 -36.52 -13.29 -1.31
N THR A 95 -36.83 -14.32 -0.53
CA THR A 95 -35.84 -15.02 0.30
C THR A 95 -35.88 -16.52 0.04
N LEU A 96 -34.72 -17.12 -0.22
CA LEU A 96 -34.49 -18.54 -0.03
C LEU A 96 -33.78 -18.74 1.31
N GLU A 97 -34.41 -19.50 2.20
CA GLU A 97 -33.75 -19.97 3.42
C GLU A 97 -32.69 -21.01 3.07
N VAL A 98 -31.49 -20.87 3.65
CA VAL A 98 -30.39 -21.81 3.46
C VAL A 98 -29.83 -22.27 4.82
N PRO A 99 -29.29 -23.49 4.94
CA PRO A 99 -28.68 -23.93 6.19
C PRO A 99 -27.53 -23.03 6.62
N SER A 100 -27.50 -22.60 7.89
CA SER A 100 -26.34 -21.91 8.45
C SER A 100 -25.14 -22.87 8.49
N MET A 101 -24.06 -22.45 7.84
CA MET A 101 -22.70 -23.02 7.98
C MET A 101 -21.82 -22.13 8.87
N SER A 102 -22.39 -21.10 9.53
CA SER A 102 -21.66 -20.14 10.37
C SER A 102 -20.86 -20.81 11.48
N ARG A 103 -21.30 -21.99 11.94
CA ARG A 103 -20.47 -22.98 12.63
C ARG A 103 -20.30 -24.17 11.69
N HIS A 104 -19.08 -24.45 11.26
CA HIS A 104 -18.81 -25.53 10.31
C HIS A 104 -19.13 -26.90 10.93
N PRO A 105 -20.02 -27.72 10.33
CA PRO A 105 -20.58 -28.91 10.99
C PRO A 105 -19.58 -30.03 11.28
N LYS A 106 -18.40 -30.05 10.64
CA LYS A 106 -17.35 -31.05 10.88
C LYS A 106 -16.36 -30.62 11.97
N THR A 107 -15.92 -29.36 11.94
CA THR A 107 -14.82 -28.86 12.80
C THR A 107 -15.27 -27.96 13.95
N GLY A 108 -16.52 -27.51 13.95
CA GLY A 108 -17.07 -26.58 14.94
C GLY A 108 -16.54 -25.14 14.84
N ASP A 109 -15.65 -24.84 13.89
CA ASP A 109 -15.10 -23.51 13.69
C ASP A 109 -16.19 -22.50 13.36
N TRP A 110 -16.09 -21.29 13.92
CA TRP A 110 -17.05 -20.23 13.66
C TRP A 110 -16.51 -19.29 12.57
N TYR A 111 -17.15 -19.32 11.41
CA TYR A 111 -16.78 -18.54 10.25
C TYR A 111 -17.99 -18.16 9.37
N PRO A 112 -18.76 -17.11 9.75
CA PRO A 112 -19.97 -16.67 9.05
C PRO A 112 -19.88 -16.50 7.52
N ALA A 113 -18.73 -16.13 6.96
CA ALA A 113 -18.63 -15.83 5.52
C ALA A 113 -18.83 -17.07 4.62
N ILE A 114 -18.55 -18.29 5.11
CA ILE A 114 -18.77 -19.54 4.36
C ILE A 114 -20.24 -19.77 3.96
N ASN A 115 -21.19 -19.07 4.61
CA ASN A 115 -22.60 -19.07 4.22
C ASN A 115 -22.82 -18.63 2.77
N LYS A 116 -21.97 -17.75 2.21
CA LYS A 116 -22.13 -17.25 0.84
C LYS A 116 -21.92 -18.36 -0.21
N PRO A 117 -20.77 -19.06 -0.28
CA PRO A 117 -20.63 -20.22 -1.16
C PRO A 117 -21.60 -21.35 -0.82
N ALA A 118 -21.84 -21.65 0.47
CA ALA A 118 -22.77 -22.71 0.87
C ALA A 118 -24.22 -22.42 0.44
N GLY A 119 -24.68 -21.19 0.60
CA GLY A 119 -26.00 -20.73 0.19
C GLY A 119 -26.17 -20.73 -1.33
N ILE A 120 -25.12 -20.41 -2.09
CA ILE A 120 -25.11 -20.50 -3.55
C ILE A 120 -25.22 -21.96 -4.02
N VAL A 121 -24.45 -22.88 -3.42
CA VAL A 121 -24.57 -24.33 -3.67
C VAL A 121 -25.99 -24.83 -3.32
N HIS A 122 -26.58 -24.34 -2.23
CA HIS A 122 -27.95 -24.67 -1.84
C HIS A 122 -28.98 -24.13 -2.86
N TRP A 123 -28.86 -22.87 -3.30
CA TRP A 123 -29.73 -22.26 -4.30
C TRP A 123 -29.69 -22.98 -5.64
N LEU A 124 -28.49 -23.31 -6.16
CA LEU A 124 -28.32 -24.06 -7.40
C LEU A 124 -28.99 -25.44 -7.39
N LYS A 125 -29.10 -26.06 -6.20
CA LYS A 125 -29.60 -27.41 -6.02
C LYS A 125 -31.10 -27.47 -5.66
N HIS A 126 -31.65 -26.41 -5.07
CA HIS A 126 -32.99 -26.41 -4.49
C HIS A 126 -33.91 -25.28 -4.97
N SER A 127 -33.41 -24.25 -5.68
CA SER A 127 -34.25 -23.20 -6.25
C SER A 127 -34.67 -23.49 -7.68
N LYS A 128 -35.97 -23.35 -7.97
CA LYS A 128 -36.50 -23.37 -9.35
C LYS A 128 -36.00 -22.20 -10.19
N ASP A 129 -35.58 -21.10 -9.56
CA ASP A 129 -34.98 -19.96 -10.26
C ASP A 129 -33.69 -20.39 -10.99
N ALA A 130 -32.89 -21.27 -10.37
CA ALA A 130 -31.63 -21.78 -10.89
C ALA A 130 -31.79 -22.73 -12.09
N GLU A 131 -33.02 -23.21 -12.35
CA GLU A 131 -33.39 -23.97 -13.55
C GLU A 131 -33.69 -23.03 -14.74
N ASN A 132 -34.13 -21.79 -14.46
CA ASN A 132 -34.76 -20.88 -15.43
C ASN A 132 -34.02 -19.54 -15.58
N VAL A 133 -32.68 -19.57 -15.53
CA VAL A 133 -31.78 -18.40 -15.62
C VAL A 133 -30.65 -18.69 -16.60
N ASP A 134 -30.11 -17.64 -17.24
CA ASP A 134 -28.91 -17.71 -18.10
C ASP A 134 -27.70 -17.04 -17.44
N TRP A 135 -27.92 -15.89 -16.78
CA TRP A 135 -26.87 -15.09 -16.14
C TRP A 135 -27.16 -14.82 -14.68
N VAL A 136 -26.13 -14.89 -13.84
CA VAL A 136 -26.22 -14.59 -12.41
C VAL A 136 -25.33 -13.40 -12.05
N VAL A 137 -25.90 -12.45 -11.32
CA VAL A 137 -25.21 -11.32 -10.70
C VAL A 137 -25.17 -11.58 -9.19
N ILE A 138 -23.99 -11.71 -8.60
CA ILE A 138 -23.81 -11.92 -7.15
C ILE A 138 -23.21 -10.65 -6.55
N LEU A 139 -23.81 -10.18 -5.45
CA LEU A 139 -23.46 -8.97 -4.72
C LEU A 139 -23.29 -9.27 -3.22
N ASP A 140 -22.50 -8.45 -2.54
CA ASP A 140 -22.50 -8.39 -1.08
C ASP A 140 -23.66 -7.50 -0.56
N ALA A 141 -24.09 -7.71 0.68
CA ALA A 141 -25.29 -7.05 1.21
C ALA A 141 -25.10 -5.54 1.45
N ASP A 142 -23.87 -5.09 1.75
CA ASP A 142 -23.52 -3.69 1.97
C ASP A 142 -23.18 -2.95 0.66
N MET A 143 -24.06 -3.09 -0.32
CA MET A 143 -23.92 -2.47 -1.63
C MET A 143 -25.12 -1.59 -2.01
N ILE A 144 -24.82 -0.46 -2.67
CA ILE A 144 -25.81 0.42 -3.29
C ILE A 144 -25.65 0.33 -4.81
N ILE A 145 -26.68 -0.22 -5.46
CA ILE A 145 -26.77 -0.26 -6.93
C ILE A 145 -27.16 1.14 -7.42
N ARG A 146 -26.25 1.81 -8.13
CA ARG A 146 -26.48 3.14 -8.73
C ARG A 146 -26.97 3.06 -10.17
N GLY A 147 -26.66 1.99 -10.90
CA GLY A 147 -27.05 1.75 -12.28
C GLY A 147 -27.28 0.26 -12.57
N PRO A 148 -28.00 -0.10 -13.64
CA PRO A 148 -28.29 -1.49 -13.94
C PRO A 148 -27.01 -2.26 -14.33
N ILE A 149 -26.86 -3.44 -13.74
CA ILE A 149 -25.76 -4.39 -13.93
C ILE A 149 -26.26 -5.41 -14.96
N ILE A 150 -25.90 -5.20 -16.23
CA ILE A 150 -26.38 -6.00 -17.37
C ILE A 150 -25.22 -6.83 -17.94
N PRO A 151 -25.22 -8.17 -17.80
CA PRO A 151 -24.04 -9.02 -18.04
C PRO A 151 -23.35 -8.84 -19.39
N TRP A 152 -24.13 -8.80 -20.48
CA TRP A 152 -23.59 -8.63 -21.84
C TRP A 152 -23.16 -7.19 -22.15
N GLU A 153 -23.72 -6.18 -21.49
CA GLU A 153 -23.24 -4.78 -21.59
C GLU A 153 -21.92 -4.59 -20.84
N LEU A 154 -21.70 -5.36 -19.78
CA LEU A 154 -20.40 -5.51 -19.12
C LEU A 154 -19.43 -6.42 -19.91
N GLY A 155 -19.88 -7.02 -21.01
CA GLY A 155 -19.08 -7.92 -21.82
C GLY A 155 -18.80 -9.29 -21.21
N ALA A 156 -19.59 -9.76 -20.24
CA ALA A 156 -19.44 -11.11 -19.69
C ALA A 156 -19.71 -12.18 -20.78
N GLU A 157 -18.91 -13.25 -20.78
CA GLU A 157 -19.03 -14.39 -21.68
C GLU A 157 -19.06 -15.69 -20.86
N LYS A 158 -19.64 -16.77 -21.39
CA LYS A 158 -19.53 -18.09 -20.75
C LYS A 158 -18.04 -18.51 -20.70
N GLY A 159 -17.55 -18.87 -19.52
CA GLY A 159 -16.14 -19.11 -19.23
C GLY A 159 -15.28 -17.85 -19.03
N LYS A 160 -15.87 -16.64 -19.12
CA LYS A 160 -15.21 -15.36 -18.79
C LYS A 160 -16.16 -14.45 -18.01
N ALA A 161 -16.20 -14.65 -16.69
CA ALA A 161 -16.99 -13.81 -15.79
C ALA A 161 -16.48 -12.35 -15.81
N VAL A 162 -17.36 -11.38 -15.50
CA VAL A 162 -16.95 -10.02 -15.14
C VAL A 162 -16.92 -9.91 -13.63
N ALA A 163 -15.87 -9.30 -13.08
CA ALA A 163 -15.78 -9.06 -11.64
C ALA A 163 -15.06 -7.76 -11.29
N ALA A 164 -15.34 -7.24 -10.10
CA ALA A 164 -14.56 -6.14 -9.52
C ALA A 164 -13.26 -6.66 -8.87
N TYR A 165 -12.24 -5.81 -8.84
CA TYR A 165 -10.91 -6.14 -8.32
C TYR A 165 -10.83 -5.96 -6.80
N TYR A 166 -10.36 -7.01 -6.11
CA TYR A 166 -10.02 -6.97 -4.68
C TYR A 166 -8.49 -6.97 -4.53
N GLY A 167 -7.88 -5.82 -4.83
CA GLY A 167 -6.42 -5.65 -4.85
C GLY A 167 -5.69 -5.87 -3.52
N TYR A 168 -6.41 -5.97 -2.40
CA TYR A 168 -5.86 -6.37 -1.10
C TYR A 168 -5.63 -7.89 -0.99
N LEU A 169 -6.15 -8.70 -1.92
CA LEU A 169 -5.88 -10.13 -1.98
C LEU A 169 -4.45 -10.37 -2.52
N VAL A 170 -3.45 -10.48 -1.66
CA VAL A 170 -2.05 -10.75 -2.06
C VAL A 170 -1.78 -12.24 -2.38
N GLY A 171 -2.64 -13.15 -1.95
CA GLY A 171 -2.42 -14.60 -1.98
C GLY A 171 -2.36 -15.25 -3.36
N CYS A 172 -2.90 -14.61 -4.41
CA CYS A 172 -2.69 -15.06 -5.79
C CYS A 172 -1.22 -14.96 -6.24
N ASP A 173 -0.44 -14.05 -5.67
CA ASP A 173 0.92 -13.73 -6.12
C ASP A 173 2.01 -14.47 -5.31
N ASN A 174 1.63 -15.22 -4.26
CA ASN A 174 2.56 -15.77 -3.27
C ASN A 174 2.41 -17.31 -3.10
N ILE A 175 2.84 -17.85 -1.95
CA ILE A 175 2.78 -19.29 -1.67
C ILE A 175 1.34 -19.82 -1.50
N LEU A 176 0.38 -18.99 -1.08
CA LEU A 176 -0.99 -19.38 -0.79
C LEU A 176 -1.69 -20.00 -2.02
N ALA A 177 -1.53 -19.40 -3.20
CA ALA A 177 -2.02 -19.97 -4.46
C ALA A 177 -1.39 -21.32 -4.80
N LYS A 178 -0.09 -21.51 -4.51
CA LYS A 178 0.63 -22.77 -4.79
C LYS A 178 0.27 -23.90 -3.83
N LEU A 179 -0.20 -23.56 -2.62
CA LEU A 179 -0.76 -24.50 -1.66
C LEU A 179 -2.20 -24.90 -2.03
N HIS A 180 -3.01 -23.91 -2.43
CA HIS A 180 -4.46 -24.07 -2.53
C HIS A 180 -5.04 -24.14 -3.95
N THR A 181 -4.25 -24.05 -5.01
CA THR A 181 -4.67 -24.46 -6.35
C THR A 181 -3.54 -25.06 -7.17
N LYS A 182 -3.89 -26.00 -8.05
CA LYS A 182 -3.03 -26.53 -9.12
C LYS A 182 -2.82 -25.52 -10.25
N HIS A 183 -3.63 -24.47 -10.29
CA HIS A 183 -3.69 -23.47 -11.35
C HIS A 183 -3.44 -22.03 -10.84
N PRO A 184 -2.30 -21.77 -10.15
CA PRO A 184 -1.99 -20.42 -9.65
C PRO A 184 -1.93 -19.37 -10.78
N GLU A 185 -1.62 -19.77 -12.01
CA GLU A 185 -1.66 -18.93 -13.23
C GLU A 185 -3.07 -18.46 -13.65
N LEU A 186 -4.11 -19.00 -13.01
CA LEU A 186 -5.52 -18.64 -13.21
C LEU A 186 -6.12 -17.90 -11.99
N CYS A 187 -5.34 -17.62 -10.94
CA CYS A 187 -5.81 -16.90 -9.76
C CYS A 187 -5.99 -15.39 -10.05
N ASP A 188 -7.22 -14.98 -10.35
CA ASP A 188 -7.59 -13.58 -10.50
C ASP A 188 -8.01 -12.98 -9.12
N LYS A 189 -7.53 -11.77 -8.80
CA LYS A 189 -7.81 -11.09 -7.50
C LYS A 189 -9.16 -10.37 -7.50
N VAL A 190 -10.25 -11.10 -7.33
CA VAL A 190 -11.60 -10.58 -7.61
C VAL A 190 -12.61 -10.80 -6.47
N GLY A 191 -13.67 -9.99 -6.47
CA GLY A 191 -14.81 -10.16 -5.57
C GLY A 191 -15.79 -8.98 -5.57
N GLY A 192 -16.77 -9.06 -4.67
CA GLY A 192 -17.78 -8.02 -4.47
C GLY A 192 -18.87 -8.03 -5.53
N LEU A 193 -18.52 -7.57 -6.73
CA LEU A 193 -19.34 -7.75 -7.93
C LEU A 193 -18.84 -8.99 -8.66
N LEU A 194 -19.72 -9.97 -8.86
CA LEU A 194 -19.45 -11.17 -9.68
C LEU A 194 -20.58 -11.36 -10.68
N VAL A 195 -20.27 -11.47 -11.97
CA VAL A 195 -21.26 -11.59 -13.05
C VAL A 195 -20.84 -12.67 -14.03
N MET A 196 -21.59 -13.77 -14.11
CA MET A 196 -21.19 -14.96 -14.87
C MET A 196 -22.38 -15.73 -15.45
N HIS A 197 -22.11 -16.63 -16.40
CA HIS A 197 -23.13 -17.53 -16.94
C HIS A 197 -23.50 -18.62 -15.91
N ILE A 198 -24.74 -19.09 -15.92
CA ILE A 198 -25.24 -20.07 -14.93
C ILE A 198 -24.41 -21.36 -14.90
N ASP A 199 -23.91 -21.81 -16.05
CA ASP A 199 -23.07 -23.01 -16.13
C ASP A 199 -21.68 -22.83 -15.50
N ASP A 200 -21.13 -21.62 -15.57
CA ASP A 200 -19.86 -21.30 -14.92
C ASP A 200 -20.04 -21.35 -13.40
N LEU A 201 -21.16 -20.79 -12.91
CA LEU A 201 -21.53 -20.84 -11.50
C LEU A 201 -21.81 -22.28 -11.01
N ARG A 202 -22.41 -23.13 -11.85
CA ARG A 202 -22.64 -24.56 -11.55
C ARG A 202 -21.33 -25.34 -11.39
N ALA A 203 -20.31 -25.06 -12.21
CA ALA A 203 -18.99 -25.64 -12.05
C ALA A 203 -18.26 -25.07 -10.82
N LEU A 204 -18.32 -23.73 -10.64
CA LEU A 204 -17.59 -23.01 -9.62
C LEU A 204 -18.09 -23.27 -8.19
N ALA A 205 -19.39 -23.19 -7.93
CA ALA A 205 -19.91 -23.11 -6.56
C ALA A 205 -19.47 -24.27 -5.63
N PRO A 206 -19.43 -25.54 -6.06
CA PRO A 206 -18.87 -26.63 -5.25
C PRO A 206 -17.38 -26.43 -4.93
N MET A 207 -16.60 -25.97 -5.90
CA MET A 207 -15.16 -25.69 -5.73
C MET A 207 -14.93 -24.47 -4.84
N TRP A 208 -15.76 -23.43 -4.96
CA TRP A 208 -15.73 -22.25 -4.09
C TRP A 208 -15.95 -22.64 -2.63
N LEU A 209 -16.96 -23.47 -2.33
CA LEU A 209 -17.18 -23.99 -0.99
C LEU A 209 -15.99 -24.82 -0.51
N SER A 210 -15.52 -25.79 -1.31
CA SER A 210 -14.41 -26.67 -0.93
C SER A 210 -13.10 -25.92 -0.70
N LYS A 211 -12.78 -24.92 -1.52
CA LYS A 211 -11.58 -24.09 -1.36
C LYS A 211 -11.73 -23.05 -0.23
N THR A 212 -12.95 -22.65 0.10
CA THR A 212 -13.22 -21.89 1.33
C THR A 212 -12.93 -22.73 2.57
N GLU A 213 -13.36 -24.00 2.62
CA GLU A 213 -13.00 -24.93 3.70
C GLU A 213 -11.47 -25.11 3.79
N GLU A 214 -10.79 -25.35 2.67
CA GLU A 214 -9.34 -25.59 2.60
C GLU A 214 -8.48 -24.41 3.09
N VAL A 215 -8.73 -23.19 2.60
CA VAL A 215 -8.02 -21.96 3.03
C VAL A 215 -8.41 -21.54 4.45
N ARG A 216 -9.59 -21.96 4.92
CA ARG A 216 -10.02 -21.72 6.30
C ARG A 216 -9.35 -22.66 7.29
N GLU A 217 -9.06 -23.89 6.90
CA GLU A 217 -8.35 -24.86 7.74
C GLU A 217 -6.83 -24.58 7.81
N ASP A 218 -6.22 -23.97 6.80
CA ASP A 218 -4.83 -23.50 6.86
C ASP A 218 -4.66 -22.21 7.69
N ARG A 219 -4.68 -22.40 9.02
CA ARG A 219 -4.43 -21.33 10.01
C ARG A 219 -3.00 -20.83 10.03
N ALA A 220 -2.05 -21.55 9.43
CA ALA A 220 -0.65 -21.14 9.41
C ALA A 220 -0.42 -19.99 8.42
N HIS A 221 -1.20 -19.97 7.32
CA HIS A 221 -1.11 -18.96 6.28
C HIS A 221 -2.19 -17.87 6.37
N TRP A 222 -2.81 -17.66 7.55
CA TRP A 222 -3.76 -16.57 7.79
C TRP A 222 -3.12 -15.17 7.89
N GLY A 223 -1.80 -15.06 8.04
CA GLY A 223 -1.09 -13.78 8.24
C GLY A 223 -1.28 -12.77 7.10
N THR A 224 -1.10 -11.49 7.41
CA THR A 224 -1.32 -10.36 6.47
C THR A 224 -0.42 -10.47 5.25
N ASN A 225 0.79 -11.00 5.41
CA ASN A 225 1.75 -11.27 4.34
C ASN A 225 1.29 -12.36 3.34
N TYR A 226 0.44 -13.29 3.77
CA TYR A 226 -0.06 -14.39 2.95
C TYR A 226 -1.42 -14.09 2.33
N THR A 227 -2.35 -13.53 3.11
CA THR A 227 -3.75 -13.30 2.68
C THR A 227 -4.09 -11.84 2.44
N GLY A 228 -3.42 -10.89 3.09
CA GLY A 228 -3.88 -9.51 3.19
C GLY A 228 -5.01 -9.31 4.22
N ASP A 229 -5.31 -10.32 5.04
CA ASP A 229 -6.24 -10.18 6.18
C ASP A 229 -5.56 -9.36 7.28
N ILE A 230 -5.87 -8.06 7.34
CA ILE A 230 -5.36 -7.13 8.35
C ILE A 230 -5.72 -7.50 9.80
N TYR A 231 -6.59 -8.48 10.01
CA TYR A 231 -6.91 -9.01 11.33
C TYR A 231 -6.16 -10.32 11.64
N GLU A 232 -5.61 -11.00 10.63
CA GLU A 232 -4.94 -12.30 10.71
C GLU A 232 -5.80 -13.39 11.36
N LYS A 233 -7.08 -13.48 10.95
CA LYS A 233 -8.07 -14.43 11.47
C LYS A 233 -8.73 -15.28 10.38
N GLY A 234 -8.19 -15.26 9.15
CA GLY A 234 -8.76 -15.95 7.99
C GLY A 234 -10.13 -15.40 7.62
N TRP A 235 -10.39 -14.10 7.80
CA TRP A 235 -11.72 -13.53 7.53
C TRP A 235 -12.09 -13.56 6.05
N ILE A 236 -11.09 -13.47 5.18
CA ILE A 236 -11.22 -13.45 3.71
C ILE A 236 -10.96 -14.82 3.06
N SER A 237 -10.96 -15.92 3.81
CA SER A 237 -10.82 -17.29 3.26
C SER A 237 -11.87 -17.62 2.19
N GLU A 238 -13.09 -17.05 2.27
CA GLU A 238 -14.14 -17.17 1.25
C GLU A 238 -13.81 -16.47 -0.08
N MET A 239 -13.06 -15.36 -0.04
CA MET A 239 -12.61 -14.64 -1.24
C MET A 239 -11.49 -15.40 -1.95
N TYR A 240 -10.61 -16.04 -1.18
CA TYR A 240 -9.64 -17.00 -1.72
C TYR A 240 -10.29 -18.30 -2.19
N GLY A 241 -11.32 -18.78 -1.49
CA GLY A 241 -12.15 -19.88 -1.93
C GLY A 241 -12.76 -19.61 -3.30
N TYR A 242 -13.24 -18.38 -3.56
CA TYR A 242 -13.70 -17.96 -4.88
C TYR A 242 -12.56 -18.02 -5.90
N SER A 243 -11.45 -17.34 -5.62
CA SER A 243 -10.34 -17.14 -6.57
C SER A 243 -9.65 -18.47 -6.95
N PHE A 244 -9.39 -19.35 -5.97
CA PHE A 244 -8.83 -20.68 -6.19
C PHE A 244 -9.88 -21.66 -6.75
N GLY A 245 -11.15 -21.53 -6.36
CA GLY A 245 -12.25 -22.31 -6.93
C GLY A 245 -12.45 -22.03 -8.42
N ALA A 246 -12.32 -20.76 -8.84
CA ALA A 246 -12.36 -20.34 -10.23
C ALA A 246 -11.17 -20.86 -11.04
N ALA A 247 -9.97 -20.81 -10.45
CA ALA A 247 -8.76 -21.38 -11.03
C ALA A 247 -8.89 -22.90 -11.29
N GLU A 248 -9.38 -23.69 -10.31
CA GLU A 248 -9.56 -25.15 -10.49
C GLU A 248 -10.59 -25.51 -11.60
N VAL A 249 -11.56 -24.64 -11.90
CA VAL A 249 -12.54 -24.87 -12.98
C VAL A 249 -12.19 -24.15 -14.30
N GLY A 250 -11.03 -23.50 -14.37
CA GLY A 250 -10.57 -22.79 -15.57
C GLY A 250 -11.28 -21.47 -15.88
N LEU A 251 -12.06 -20.92 -14.95
CA LEU A 251 -12.82 -19.68 -15.14
C LEU A 251 -11.89 -18.46 -15.11
N ARG A 252 -11.89 -17.68 -16.19
CA ARG A 252 -11.16 -16.39 -16.27
C ARG A 252 -12.06 -15.20 -15.96
N HIS A 253 -11.47 -14.08 -15.58
CA HIS A 253 -12.20 -12.83 -15.33
C HIS A 253 -11.83 -11.69 -16.28
N LYS A 254 -12.86 -10.97 -16.75
CA LYS A 254 -12.75 -9.58 -17.20
C LYS A 254 -12.83 -8.69 -15.97
N ILE A 255 -11.68 -8.29 -15.46
CA ILE A 255 -11.57 -7.54 -14.20
C ILE A 255 -11.72 -6.04 -14.48
N ASN A 256 -12.54 -5.35 -13.67
CA ASN A 256 -12.85 -3.93 -13.86
C ASN A 256 -12.77 -3.13 -12.54
N ASN A 257 -12.02 -2.01 -12.56
CA ASN A 257 -11.81 -1.12 -11.40
C ASN A 257 -12.77 0.07 -11.33
N ASN A 258 -13.67 0.17 -12.29
CA ASN A 258 -14.43 1.37 -12.64
C ASN A 258 -15.94 1.19 -12.42
N LEU A 259 -16.44 -0.05 -12.38
CA LEU A 259 -17.83 -0.40 -12.08
C LEU A 259 -18.21 -0.17 -10.61
N MET A 260 -17.32 -0.51 -9.68
CA MET A 260 -17.56 -0.51 -8.24
C MET A 260 -16.59 0.42 -7.52
N ILE A 261 -17.08 1.17 -6.53
CA ILE A 261 -16.25 2.05 -5.69
C ILE A 261 -16.61 1.94 -4.20
N TYR A 262 -15.63 2.13 -3.32
CA TYR A 262 -15.88 2.32 -1.89
C TYR A 262 -16.15 3.82 -1.63
N PRO A 263 -17.23 4.20 -0.92
CA PRO A 263 -17.33 5.52 -0.32
C PRO A 263 -16.07 5.85 0.49
N GLY A 264 -15.62 7.10 0.40
CA GLY A 264 -14.30 7.55 0.86
C GLY A 264 -13.23 7.53 -0.25
N TYR A 265 -13.39 6.78 -1.34
CA TYR A 265 -12.42 6.77 -2.45
C TYR A 265 -12.78 7.82 -3.52
N ILE A 266 -11.74 8.40 -4.13
CA ILE A 266 -11.88 9.33 -5.26
C ILE A 266 -12.13 8.54 -6.55
N PRO A 267 -13.24 8.77 -7.28
CA PRO A 267 -13.50 8.13 -8.56
C PRO A 267 -12.62 8.73 -9.67
N GLN A 268 -12.13 7.89 -10.58
CA GLN A 268 -11.34 8.35 -11.72
C GLN A 268 -12.12 9.33 -12.62
N GLU A 269 -11.40 10.22 -13.31
CA GLU A 269 -12.01 11.26 -14.14
C GLU A 269 -12.82 10.67 -15.32
N GLY A 270 -14.12 10.93 -15.35
CA GLY A 270 -15.05 10.44 -16.38
C GLY A 270 -15.50 8.98 -16.23
N VAL A 271 -14.96 8.23 -15.27
CA VAL A 271 -15.52 6.94 -14.81
C VAL A 271 -16.72 7.22 -13.92
N GLU A 272 -17.92 6.76 -14.28
CA GLU A 272 -19.11 6.82 -13.41
C GLU A 272 -19.41 5.40 -12.88
N PRO A 273 -19.15 5.11 -11.60
CA PRO A 273 -19.34 3.76 -11.05
C PRO A 273 -20.82 3.44 -10.86
N ILE A 274 -21.26 2.27 -11.31
CA ILE A 274 -22.66 1.83 -11.20
C ILE A 274 -22.98 1.12 -9.88
N LEU A 275 -21.97 0.87 -9.04
CA LEU A 275 -22.08 0.17 -7.77
C LEU A 275 -21.23 0.86 -6.69
N MET A 276 -21.74 0.97 -5.46
CA MET A 276 -20.94 1.34 -4.29
C MET A 276 -20.93 0.20 -3.27
N HIS A 277 -19.78 -0.04 -2.63
CA HIS A 277 -19.62 -1.01 -1.57
C HIS A 277 -19.21 -0.27 -0.28
N TYR A 278 -20.08 -0.21 0.74
CA TYR A 278 -19.87 0.60 1.94
C TYR A 278 -19.26 -0.18 3.12
N GLY A 279 -18.38 -1.13 2.82
CA GLY A 279 -17.71 -1.98 3.81
C GLY A 279 -16.65 -1.28 4.67
N LEU A 280 -16.20 -0.08 4.28
CA LEU A 280 -15.17 0.71 4.96
C LEU A 280 -15.76 1.98 5.58
N PRO A 281 -15.18 2.52 6.67
CA PRO A 281 -15.59 3.81 7.24
C PRO A 281 -15.19 4.98 6.33
N PHE A 282 -16.00 6.03 6.31
CA PHE A 282 -15.76 7.23 5.49
C PHE A 282 -16.32 8.50 6.15
N SER A 283 -15.86 9.67 5.68
CA SER A 283 -16.23 10.99 6.22
C SER A 283 -16.59 12.01 5.14
N VAL A 284 -17.25 13.08 5.57
CA VAL A 284 -17.58 14.28 4.78
C VAL A 284 -17.48 15.49 5.71
N GLY A 285 -16.32 16.14 5.72
CA GLY A 285 -16.01 17.16 6.74
C GLY A 285 -16.02 16.53 8.14
N ASN A 286 -16.79 17.14 9.06
CA ASN A 286 -16.90 16.68 10.45
C ASN A 286 -17.92 15.54 10.65
N TRP A 287 -18.65 15.13 9.60
CA TRP A 287 -19.57 14.00 9.64
C TRP A 287 -18.86 12.72 9.18
N SER A 288 -19.22 11.56 9.75
CA SER A 288 -18.66 10.26 9.37
C SER A 288 -19.68 9.13 9.54
N PHE A 289 -19.41 8.00 8.90
CA PHE A 289 -20.18 6.76 9.01
C PHE A 289 -19.26 5.55 8.99
N SER A 290 -19.55 4.56 9.83
CA SER A 290 -18.94 3.23 9.82
C SER A 290 -20.02 2.16 9.92
N LYS A 291 -20.01 1.20 8.98
CA LYS A 291 -20.93 0.05 8.99
C LYS A 291 -20.89 -0.73 10.32
N LEU A 292 -19.72 -0.80 10.96
CA LEU A 292 -19.52 -1.57 12.20
C LEU A 292 -20.12 -0.90 13.45
N GLU A 293 -20.33 0.42 13.44
CA GLU A 293 -21.03 1.13 14.53
C GLU A 293 -22.52 0.76 14.58
N HIS A 294 -23.06 0.21 13.48
CA HIS A 294 -24.45 -0.20 13.31
C HIS A 294 -24.63 -1.73 13.28
N HIS A 295 -23.75 -2.49 13.96
CA HIS A 295 -23.81 -3.96 13.97
C HIS A 295 -25.11 -4.50 14.58
N GLU A 296 -25.44 -4.09 15.81
CA GLU A 296 -26.66 -4.52 16.52
C GLU A 296 -27.90 -3.64 16.22
N ASP A 297 -27.86 -2.82 15.16
CA ASP A 297 -28.83 -1.73 14.99
C ASP A 297 -30.20 -2.21 14.49
N ILE A 298 -31.20 -2.13 15.35
CA ILE A 298 -32.60 -2.46 15.08
C ILE A 298 -33.36 -1.41 14.24
N ILE A 299 -32.65 -0.45 13.63
CA ILE A 299 -33.18 0.68 12.84
C ILE A 299 -34.32 0.38 11.86
N VAL A 300 -34.37 -0.83 11.27
CA VAL A 300 -35.45 -1.27 10.37
C VAL A 300 -36.82 -1.33 11.08
N TYR A 301 -36.81 -1.58 12.39
CA TYR A 301 -38.00 -1.78 13.22
C TYR A 301 -38.32 -0.56 14.11
N ASP A 302 -37.35 0.34 14.31
CA ASP A 302 -37.51 1.58 15.07
C ASP A 302 -38.17 2.68 14.22
N CYS A 303 -39.51 2.71 14.20
CA CYS A 303 -40.31 3.63 13.41
C CYS A 303 -39.83 5.10 13.48
N GLY A 304 -39.34 5.61 12.33
CA GLY A 304 -38.89 7.00 12.15
C GLY A 304 -37.40 7.24 12.42
N ARG A 305 -36.65 6.25 12.93
CA ARG A 305 -35.18 6.31 13.12
C ARG A 305 -34.47 6.24 11.76
N LEU A 306 -33.47 7.10 11.55
CA LEU A 306 -32.62 7.12 10.36
C LEU A 306 -31.13 7.21 10.78
N PHE A 307 -30.22 6.84 9.88
CA PHE A 307 -28.79 7.11 10.07
C PHE A 307 -28.55 8.63 10.14
N PRO A 308 -27.53 9.11 10.88
CA PRO A 308 -27.25 10.54 11.07
C PRO A 308 -27.21 11.32 9.75
N GLU A 309 -27.92 12.46 9.66
CA GLU A 309 -28.04 13.19 8.38
C GLU A 309 -26.66 13.62 7.84
N PRO A 310 -26.28 13.22 6.61
CA PRO A 310 -25.03 13.65 6.01
C PRO A 310 -25.11 15.11 5.54
N PRO A 311 -23.97 15.79 5.35
CA PRO A 311 -23.94 17.15 4.81
C PRO A 311 -24.70 17.29 3.50
N TYR A 312 -25.43 18.39 3.36
CA TYR A 312 -26.27 18.65 2.19
C TYR A 312 -25.39 18.96 0.97
N PRO A 313 -25.87 18.72 -0.27
CA PRO A 313 -25.10 19.01 -1.49
C PRO A 313 -24.54 20.45 -1.60
N ARG A 314 -25.15 21.44 -0.93
CA ARG A 314 -24.64 22.82 -0.87
C ARG A 314 -23.44 22.98 0.08
N GLU A 315 -23.40 22.22 1.16
CA GLU A 315 -22.30 22.23 2.14
C GLU A 315 -21.10 21.46 1.57
N VAL A 316 -21.32 20.36 0.85
CA VAL A 316 -20.26 19.65 0.09
C VAL A 316 -19.57 20.57 -0.94
N ASN A 317 -20.32 21.46 -1.60
CA ASN A 317 -19.77 22.48 -2.51
C ASN A 317 -18.94 23.59 -1.81
N GLN A 318 -19.02 23.69 -0.47
CA GLN A 318 -18.27 24.65 0.34
C GLN A 318 -17.08 23.99 1.05
N ILE A 319 -17.19 22.71 1.40
CA ILE A 319 -16.14 21.91 2.04
C ILE A 319 -14.97 21.64 1.08
N GLU A 320 -15.26 21.36 -0.20
CA GLU A 320 -14.24 21.03 -1.19
C GLU A 320 -14.46 21.78 -2.51
N THR A 321 -13.37 22.28 -3.08
CA THR A 321 -13.32 23.03 -4.34
C THR A 321 -12.78 22.18 -5.49
N ALA A 322 -11.88 21.24 -5.20
CA ALA A 322 -11.28 20.34 -6.19
C ALA A 322 -12.35 19.39 -6.76
N PRO A 323 -12.61 19.37 -8.08
CA PRO A 323 -13.76 18.67 -8.67
C PRO A 323 -13.82 17.18 -8.36
N GLU A 324 -12.68 16.49 -8.36
CA GLU A 324 -12.54 15.04 -8.17
C GLU A 324 -12.76 14.62 -6.71
N LYS A 325 -12.18 15.34 -5.74
CA LYS A 325 -12.44 15.14 -4.31
C LYS A 325 -13.88 15.49 -3.96
N ARG A 326 -14.41 16.60 -4.47
CA ARG A 326 -15.82 16.98 -4.28
C ARG A 326 -16.78 15.91 -4.83
N ARG A 327 -16.42 15.28 -5.96
CA ARG A 327 -17.17 14.14 -6.53
C ARG A 327 -17.13 12.91 -5.63
N ALA A 328 -16.00 12.64 -4.96
CA ALA A 328 -15.92 11.60 -3.92
C ALA A 328 -16.89 11.91 -2.75
N LEU A 329 -16.88 13.15 -2.23
CA LEU A 329 -17.81 13.58 -1.19
C LEU A 329 -19.28 13.49 -1.61
N PHE A 330 -19.60 13.71 -2.90
CA PHE A 330 -20.95 13.47 -3.41
C PHE A 330 -21.35 12.00 -3.36
N LEU A 331 -20.46 11.06 -3.70
CA LEU A 331 -20.73 9.62 -3.57
C LEU A 331 -20.94 9.20 -2.10
N ASN A 332 -20.15 9.75 -1.19
CA ASN A 332 -20.27 9.51 0.26
C ASN A 332 -21.67 9.88 0.76
N ILE A 333 -22.16 11.08 0.42
CA ILE A 333 -23.53 11.47 0.81
C ILE A 333 -24.60 10.75 0.00
N GLU A 334 -24.35 10.37 -1.26
CA GLU A 334 -25.29 9.58 -2.07
C GLU A 334 -25.60 8.25 -1.38
N CYS A 335 -24.57 7.57 -0.86
CA CYS A 335 -24.70 6.29 -0.15
C CYS A 335 -25.66 6.35 1.04
N ILE A 336 -25.44 7.27 1.99
CA ILE A 336 -26.29 7.36 3.20
C ILE A 336 -27.68 7.93 2.89
N ASN A 337 -27.80 8.85 1.94
CA ASN A 337 -29.11 9.36 1.55
C ASN A 337 -29.98 8.28 0.87
N VAL A 338 -29.39 7.35 0.10
CA VAL A 338 -30.13 6.20 -0.45
C VAL A 338 -30.50 5.19 0.64
N LEU A 339 -29.62 4.92 1.62
CA LEU A 339 -29.96 4.08 2.78
C LEU A 339 -31.14 4.66 3.58
N ASN A 340 -31.10 5.96 3.89
CA ASN A 340 -32.16 6.64 4.64
C ASN A 340 -33.48 6.77 3.85
N GLU A 341 -33.43 6.94 2.52
CA GLU A 341 -34.63 6.83 1.67
C GLU A 341 -35.24 5.42 1.72
N GLY A 342 -34.41 4.38 1.68
CA GLY A 342 -34.85 2.98 1.81
C GLY A 342 -35.52 2.69 3.15
N LEU A 343 -34.90 3.13 4.26
CA LEU A 343 -35.47 3.01 5.61
C LEU A 343 -36.83 3.72 5.74
N LEU A 344 -36.97 4.94 5.19
CA LEU A 344 -38.26 5.66 5.17
C LEU A 344 -39.37 4.90 4.44
N LEU A 345 -39.04 4.22 3.34
CA LEU A 345 -39.99 3.41 2.59
C LEU A 345 -40.31 2.10 3.32
N GLN A 346 -39.33 1.48 3.99
CA GLN A 346 -39.55 0.27 4.78
C GLN A 346 -40.42 0.54 6.02
N HIS A 347 -40.16 1.63 6.75
CA HIS A 347 -41.01 2.06 7.87
C HIS A 347 -42.45 2.33 7.41
N ALA A 348 -42.64 2.95 6.25
CA ALA A 348 -43.97 3.16 5.68
C ALA A 348 -44.65 1.84 5.28
N ALA A 349 -43.90 0.85 4.77
CA ALA A 349 -44.42 -0.49 4.48
C ALA A 349 -44.81 -1.26 5.75
N TYR A 350 -44.06 -1.10 6.85
CA TYR A 350 -44.36 -1.62 8.18
C TYR A 350 -45.46 -0.83 8.92
N GLY A 351 -46.11 0.14 8.27
CA GLY A 351 -47.24 0.88 8.83
C GLY A 351 -46.87 1.89 9.92
N CYS A 352 -45.59 2.25 10.06
CA CYS A 352 -45.14 3.26 11.01
C CYS A 352 -45.87 4.61 10.82
N PRO A 353 -46.10 5.37 11.89
CA PRO A 353 -46.58 6.75 11.79
C PRO A 353 -45.70 7.59 10.86
N LYS A 354 -46.32 8.51 10.10
CA LYS A 354 -45.56 9.44 9.25
C LYS A 354 -44.61 10.26 10.14
N PRO A 355 -43.29 10.26 9.88
CA PRO A 355 -42.35 11.00 10.72
C PRO A 355 -42.63 12.50 10.66
N ALA A 356 -42.36 13.18 11.77
CA ALA A 356 -42.47 14.64 11.88
C ALA A 356 -41.63 15.34 10.80
N TRP A 357 -42.07 16.50 10.33
CA TRP A 357 -41.37 17.20 9.24
C TRP A 357 -39.96 17.64 9.68
N SER A 358 -38.98 17.48 8.78
CA SER A 358 -37.64 18.05 8.93
C SER A 358 -37.08 18.50 7.58
N LYS A 359 -36.04 19.36 7.62
CA LYS A 359 -35.23 19.78 6.44
C LYS A 359 -34.74 18.55 5.66
N TYR A 360 -34.29 17.51 6.37
CA TYR A 360 -33.74 16.29 5.78
C TYR A 360 -34.78 15.47 5.04
N LEU A 361 -35.95 15.24 5.66
CA LEU A 361 -37.06 14.52 5.04
C LEU A 361 -37.66 15.28 3.86
N SER A 362 -37.57 16.61 3.87
CA SER A 362 -37.92 17.46 2.72
C SER A 362 -36.90 17.31 1.57
N PHE A 363 -35.61 17.21 1.88
CA PHE A 363 -34.54 16.96 0.91
C PHE A 363 -34.65 15.56 0.27
N LEU A 364 -34.84 14.50 1.05
CA LEU A 364 -35.02 13.13 0.53
C LEU A 364 -36.29 12.95 -0.33
N ARG A 365 -37.25 13.89 -0.24
CA ARG A 365 -38.45 13.94 -1.10
C ARG A 365 -38.34 14.97 -2.23
N SER A 366 -37.19 15.60 -2.41
CA SER A 366 -37.00 16.70 -3.37
C SER A 366 -36.64 16.20 -4.77
N LYS A 367 -37.01 16.97 -5.81
CA LYS A 367 -36.55 16.76 -7.19
C LYS A 367 -35.02 16.76 -7.30
N ALA A 368 -34.33 17.58 -6.49
CA ALA A 368 -32.87 17.67 -6.50
C ALA A 368 -32.21 16.36 -6.05
N PHE A 369 -32.74 15.72 -4.99
CA PHE A 369 -32.25 14.42 -4.56
C PHE A 369 -32.59 13.32 -5.57
N ALA A 370 -33.81 13.32 -6.13
CA ALA A 370 -34.22 12.37 -7.17
C ALA A 370 -33.32 12.47 -8.43
N GLU A 371 -32.89 13.67 -8.81
CA GLU A 371 -31.94 13.88 -9.93
C GLU A 371 -30.52 13.40 -9.58
N LEU A 372 -30.02 13.73 -8.38
CA LEU A 372 -28.72 13.25 -7.89
C LEU A 372 -28.65 11.71 -7.85
N THR A 373 -29.75 11.04 -7.48
CA THR A 373 -29.87 9.58 -7.36
C THR A 373 -30.58 8.92 -8.55
N ARG A 374 -30.64 9.60 -9.71
CA ARG A 374 -31.10 9.00 -10.96
C ARG A 374 -30.19 7.82 -11.36
N PRO A 375 -30.70 6.75 -12.00
CA PRO A 375 -29.88 5.64 -12.47
C PRO A 375 -28.69 6.12 -13.31
N LYS A 376 -27.51 5.62 -12.98
CA LYS A 376 -26.27 5.85 -13.74
C LYS A 376 -26.21 4.86 -14.90
N LEU A 377 -25.65 5.29 -16.02
CA LEU A 377 -25.43 4.44 -17.19
C LEU A 377 -23.95 4.18 -17.37
N LEU A 378 -23.62 3.04 -17.97
CA LEU A 378 -22.25 2.66 -18.32
C LEU A 378 -21.67 3.69 -19.30
N THR A 379 -20.49 4.26 -18.97
CA THR A 379 -19.69 5.06 -19.90
C THR A 379 -18.57 4.20 -20.50
N PRO A 380 -17.97 4.58 -21.64
CA PRO A 380 -16.80 3.88 -22.17
C PRO A 380 -15.65 3.76 -21.17
N LYS A 381 -15.44 4.80 -20.33
CA LYS A 381 -14.46 4.75 -19.24
C LYS A 381 -14.88 3.80 -18.11
N THR A 382 -16.17 3.72 -17.78
CA THR A 382 -16.69 2.75 -16.81
C THR A 382 -16.49 1.31 -17.29
N LEU A 383 -16.59 1.06 -18.59
CA LEU A 383 -16.42 -0.28 -19.18
C LEU A 383 -14.97 -0.73 -19.36
N GLN A 384 -14.00 0.19 -19.37
CA GLN A 384 -12.59 -0.15 -19.59
C GLN A 384 -12.07 -1.21 -18.60
N MET A 385 -11.70 -2.39 -19.12
CA MET A 385 -11.19 -3.50 -18.32
C MET A 385 -9.70 -3.30 -17.96
N MET A 386 -9.25 -3.90 -16.87
CA MET A 386 -7.84 -3.84 -16.42
C MET A 386 -6.85 -4.41 -17.44
N ASN A 387 -7.31 -5.30 -18.33
CA ASN A 387 -6.51 -5.96 -19.35
C ASN A 387 -6.68 -5.34 -20.75
N GLU A 388 -7.48 -4.27 -20.88
CA GLU A 388 -7.74 -3.58 -22.15
C GLU A 388 -6.93 -2.28 -22.25
N GLU A 389 -5.65 -2.43 -22.62
CA GLU A 389 -4.96 -1.38 -23.38
C GLU A 389 -5.70 -1.26 -24.75
N PRO A 390 -6.22 -0.08 -25.16
CA PRO A 390 -6.93 0.07 -26.42
C PRO A 390 -5.95 -0.03 -27.59
N ASN A 391 -6.00 -1.13 -28.34
CA ASN A 391 -5.09 -1.43 -29.44
C ASN A 391 -5.74 -1.06 -30.79
N ASP A 392 -5.07 -0.21 -31.58
CA ASP A 392 -5.60 0.39 -32.82
C ASP A 392 -5.90 -0.61 -33.94
N GLN A 393 -7.09 -0.51 -34.56
CA GLN A 393 -7.33 -0.70 -36.01
C GLN A 393 -8.42 0.30 -36.46
N VAL A 394 -8.15 1.29 -37.33
CA VAL A 394 -8.09 1.19 -38.82
C VAL A 394 -9.45 0.73 -39.37
N VAL A 395 -10.26 1.55 -40.05
CA VAL A 395 -10.06 2.27 -41.35
C VAL A 395 -10.76 3.65 -41.27
N ASP A 396 -10.19 4.77 -41.71
CA ASP A 396 -10.17 5.19 -43.13
C ASP A 396 -8.77 5.43 -43.74
N LYS A 397 -8.63 5.06 -45.01
CA LYS A 397 -7.49 5.33 -45.88
C LYS A 397 -8.01 5.72 -47.27
N SER A 398 -7.95 7.00 -47.61
CA SER A 398 -7.98 7.43 -49.00
C SER A 398 -6.96 8.55 -49.22
N HIS A 399 -6.19 8.43 -50.30
CA HIS A 399 -5.18 9.41 -50.78
C HIS A 399 -3.94 9.54 -49.84
N VAL A 400 -2.68 9.41 -50.28
CA VAL A 400 -2.07 9.29 -51.62
C VAL A 400 -0.92 8.24 -51.59
N GLN A 401 -0.71 7.50 -52.68
CA GLN A 401 0.52 6.74 -52.95
C GLN A 401 1.40 7.56 -53.92
N ILE A 402 2.74 7.49 -53.90
CA ILE A 402 3.58 6.49 -54.62
C ILE A 402 5.07 6.81 -54.30
N ALA A 403 5.98 5.84 -54.55
CA ALA A 403 7.46 5.95 -54.61
C ALA A 403 8.23 6.14 -53.29
N GLU A 404 9.48 5.66 -53.15
CA GLU A 404 10.12 4.41 -53.63
C GLU A 404 11.40 4.14 -52.79
N LYS A 405 12.26 3.16 -53.14
CA LYS A 405 13.42 2.76 -52.31
C LYS A 405 14.78 3.26 -52.84
N ALA A 406 15.70 3.50 -51.88
CA ALA A 406 17.16 3.63 -52.03
C ALA A 406 17.64 4.93 -52.75
N ASN A 407 18.82 5.49 -52.45
CA ASN A 407 20.07 4.81 -52.10
C ASN A 407 21.06 5.63 -51.22
N VAL A 408 22.20 5.01 -50.92
CA VAL A 408 23.32 5.46 -50.05
C VAL A 408 23.97 6.81 -50.43
N GLN A 409 24.31 7.68 -49.45
CA GLN A 409 25.68 8.21 -49.21
C GLN A 409 25.80 9.15 -47.97
N VAL A 410 27.04 9.49 -47.63
CA VAL A 410 27.50 10.20 -46.41
C VAL A 410 27.91 11.64 -46.75
N VAL A 411 27.74 12.61 -45.83
CA VAL A 411 28.70 13.69 -45.45
C VAL A 411 28.01 14.83 -44.67
N ASN A 412 28.61 15.17 -43.51
CA ASN A 412 28.65 16.41 -42.72
C ASN A 412 27.44 17.37 -42.50
N GLU A 413 27.47 17.94 -41.29
CA GLU A 413 26.74 19.09 -40.72
C GLU A 413 26.63 20.34 -41.64
N PRO A 414 25.61 21.24 -41.43
CA PRO A 414 25.42 21.92 -40.14
C PRO A 414 23.99 22.07 -39.60
N ARG A 415 23.94 22.48 -38.32
CA ARG A 415 22.75 22.80 -37.51
C ARG A 415 21.71 23.68 -38.23
N VAL A 416 20.45 23.29 -38.12
CA VAL A 416 19.27 24.15 -38.27
C VAL A 416 18.35 23.94 -37.06
N GLN A 417 17.75 25.01 -36.54
CA GLN A 417 16.81 24.96 -35.42
C GLN A 417 15.48 24.33 -35.87
N VAL A 418 14.92 23.43 -35.06
CA VAL A 418 13.55 22.94 -35.22
C VAL A 418 12.72 23.46 -34.04
N VAL A 419 11.66 24.19 -34.35
CA VAL A 419 10.66 24.69 -33.40
C VAL A 419 9.63 23.58 -33.13
N ASP A 420 9.01 23.60 -31.95
CA ASP A 420 8.18 22.51 -31.41
C ASP A 420 7.08 22.00 -32.36
N ASP A 421 7.05 20.67 -32.52
CA ASP A 421 5.88 19.91 -32.98
C ASP A 421 4.98 19.63 -31.75
N PRO A 422 3.63 19.67 -31.84
CA PRO A 422 2.76 19.49 -30.67
C PRO A 422 2.85 18.06 -30.10
N ALA A 423 3.78 17.88 -29.15
CA ALA A 423 4.21 16.57 -28.69
C ALA A 423 3.05 15.71 -28.15
N LYS A 424 3.10 14.41 -28.48
CA LYS A 424 2.32 13.38 -27.77
C LYS A 424 2.60 13.54 -26.26
N PRO A 425 1.58 13.49 -25.39
CA PRO A 425 1.79 13.66 -23.95
C PRO A 425 2.79 12.63 -23.44
N HIS A 426 3.89 13.12 -22.89
CA HIS A 426 4.97 12.27 -22.38
C HIS A 426 4.50 11.47 -21.14
N PRO A 427 4.97 10.22 -20.96
CA PRO A 427 4.62 9.39 -19.81
C PRO A 427 4.82 10.09 -18.46
N LYS A 428 3.90 9.87 -17.52
CA LYS A 428 4.02 10.44 -16.17
C LYS A 428 5.19 9.83 -15.40
N ILE A 429 5.97 10.69 -14.74
CA ILE A 429 7.15 10.33 -13.95
C ILE A 429 6.92 10.70 -12.49
N HIS A 430 7.44 9.88 -11.57
CA HIS A 430 7.59 10.22 -10.15
C HIS A 430 8.99 9.82 -9.67
N THR A 431 9.67 10.69 -8.94
CA THR A 431 11.03 10.45 -8.40
C THR A 431 10.96 10.07 -6.93
N ILE A 432 11.63 9.00 -6.53
CA ILE A 432 11.73 8.55 -5.13
C ILE A 432 13.18 8.37 -4.70
N PHE A 433 13.49 8.62 -3.44
CA PHE A 433 14.81 8.38 -2.84
C PHE A 433 14.68 7.95 -1.38
N SER A 434 15.60 7.11 -0.91
CA SER A 434 15.57 6.54 0.44
C SER A 434 16.46 7.31 1.42
N THR A 435 16.02 7.42 2.67
CA THR A 435 16.68 8.15 3.77
C THR A 435 16.32 7.54 5.13
N GLU A 436 17.09 7.83 6.16
CA GLU A 436 16.75 7.53 7.56
C GLU A 436 16.55 8.80 8.39
N CYS A 437 15.90 8.71 9.57
CA CYS A 437 15.75 9.83 10.53
C CYS A 437 17.10 10.27 11.16
N SER A 438 17.98 10.91 10.39
CA SER A 438 19.24 11.45 10.92
C SER A 438 19.68 12.75 10.23
N SER A 439 20.44 13.58 10.96
CA SER A 439 20.99 14.85 10.46
C SER A 439 21.92 14.67 9.25
N TYR A 440 22.55 13.50 9.11
CA TYR A 440 23.32 13.11 7.94
C TYR A 440 22.45 13.07 6.68
N PHE A 441 21.24 12.49 6.74
CA PHE A 441 20.31 12.47 5.62
C PHE A 441 19.53 13.77 5.43
N ASP A 442 19.45 14.63 6.45
CA ASP A 442 18.78 15.93 6.34
C ASP A 442 19.50 16.86 5.34
N TRP A 443 20.84 16.97 5.39
CA TRP A 443 21.57 17.82 4.45
C TRP A 443 21.66 17.24 3.04
N GLN A 444 21.70 15.90 2.93
CA GLN A 444 21.57 15.18 1.67
C GLN A 444 20.19 15.44 1.03
N THR A 445 19.11 15.37 1.83
CA THR A 445 17.75 15.74 1.41
C THR A 445 17.69 17.17 0.85
N VAL A 446 18.30 18.13 1.55
CA VAL A 446 18.34 19.53 1.11
C VAL A 446 19.06 19.68 -0.25
N GLY A 447 20.22 19.03 -0.43
CA GLY A 447 20.96 19.05 -1.70
C GLY A 447 20.21 18.41 -2.86
N LEU A 448 19.65 17.21 -2.67
CA LEU A 448 18.92 16.49 -3.71
C LEU A 448 17.61 17.21 -4.10
N VAL A 449 16.81 17.68 -3.13
CA VAL A 449 15.54 18.38 -3.43
C VAL A 449 15.80 19.75 -4.08
N HIS A 450 16.81 20.49 -3.64
CA HIS A 450 17.22 21.75 -4.29
C HIS A 450 17.64 21.52 -5.74
N SER A 451 18.52 20.54 -5.98
CA SER A 451 19.02 20.24 -7.31
C SER A 451 17.96 19.62 -8.23
N PHE A 452 17.04 18.80 -7.72
CA PHE A 452 15.85 18.35 -8.44
C PHE A 452 15.07 19.53 -9.03
N HIS A 453 14.76 20.55 -8.22
CA HIS A 453 14.04 21.74 -8.68
C HIS A 453 14.86 22.60 -9.67
N GLN A 454 16.19 22.72 -9.49
CA GLN A 454 17.05 23.40 -10.47
C GLN A 454 17.17 22.65 -11.81
N SER A 455 17.12 21.31 -11.79
CA SER A 455 17.41 20.46 -12.95
C SER A 455 16.32 20.47 -14.03
N GLY A 456 15.13 20.97 -13.72
CA GLY A 456 13.96 20.86 -14.60
C GLY A 456 13.38 19.44 -14.67
N GLN A 457 13.66 18.57 -13.71
CA GLN A 457 13.14 17.20 -13.67
C GLN A 457 11.59 17.20 -13.69
N PRO A 458 10.95 16.56 -14.68
CA PRO A 458 9.50 16.44 -14.71
C PRO A 458 8.97 15.46 -13.65
N GLY A 459 7.76 15.75 -13.18
CA GLY A 459 7.05 14.93 -12.18
C GLY A 459 7.19 15.46 -10.75
N ASN A 460 6.72 14.66 -9.78
CA ASN A 460 6.87 14.94 -8.35
C ASN A 460 8.07 14.18 -7.77
N ILE A 461 8.62 14.69 -6.67
CA ILE A 461 9.60 13.97 -5.83
C ILE A 461 8.98 13.52 -4.51
N THR A 462 9.39 12.37 -3.98
CA THR A 462 9.02 11.93 -2.62
C THR A 462 10.18 11.24 -1.94
N ARG A 463 10.53 11.72 -0.75
CA ARG A 463 11.47 11.08 0.15
C ARG A 463 10.80 9.90 0.84
N LEU A 464 11.44 8.76 0.84
CA LEU A 464 11.07 7.60 1.66
C LEU A 464 11.94 7.65 2.90
N LEU A 465 11.32 7.80 4.08
CA LEU A 465 12.02 8.09 5.32
C LEU A 465 11.81 6.94 6.31
N SER A 466 12.84 6.11 6.46
CA SER A 466 12.89 4.97 7.38
C SER A 466 13.28 5.41 8.79
N CYS A 467 12.41 5.19 9.78
CA CYS A 467 12.65 5.59 11.17
C CYS A 467 12.20 4.53 12.16
N THR A 468 12.80 4.49 13.35
CA THR A 468 12.15 3.83 14.49
C THR A 468 11.09 4.74 15.10
N ASP A 469 10.19 4.16 15.89
CA ASP A 469 9.22 4.92 16.68
C ASP A 469 9.88 5.86 17.71
N GLU A 470 11.16 5.69 18.04
CA GLU A 470 11.88 6.56 18.98
C GLU A 470 12.54 7.75 18.27
N ASP A 471 13.17 7.52 17.12
CA ASP A 471 13.75 8.57 16.28
C ASP A 471 12.65 9.51 15.78
N LEU A 472 11.55 8.94 15.27
CA LEU A 472 10.46 9.69 14.63
C LEU A 472 9.74 10.67 15.58
N LYS A 473 9.78 10.42 16.90
CA LYS A 473 9.23 11.32 17.93
C LYS A 473 10.07 12.59 18.15
N ASN A 474 11.37 12.53 17.85
CA ASN A 474 12.34 13.58 18.15
C ASN A 474 12.95 14.23 16.89
N TYR A 475 12.66 13.65 15.71
CA TYR A 475 13.11 14.12 14.41
C TYR A 475 12.56 15.51 14.06
N LYS A 476 13.31 16.27 13.26
CA LYS A 476 13.01 17.68 12.90
C LYS A 476 12.88 17.90 11.40
N GLY A 477 13.59 17.11 10.60
CA GLY A 477 13.64 17.25 9.14
C GLY A 477 12.37 16.83 8.39
N HIS A 478 11.22 16.64 9.05
CA HIS A 478 9.93 16.29 8.44
C HIS A 478 9.57 17.19 7.24
N HIS A 479 9.93 18.46 7.31
CA HIS A 479 9.56 19.51 6.36
C HIS A 479 10.50 19.65 5.15
N LEU A 480 11.61 18.88 5.10
CA LEU A 480 12.66 19.04 4.09
C LEU A 480 12.29 18.49 2.70
N ALA A 481 11.30 17.59 2.63
CA ALA A 481 10.78 17.02 1.39
C ALA A 481 9.33 16.52 1.57
N PRO A 482 8.52 16.42 0.50
CA PRO A 482 7.34 15.55 0.52
C PRO A 482 7.77 14.14 0.94
N THR A 483 7.25 13.65 2.07
CA THR A 483 7.81 12.48 2.76
C THR A 483 6.76 11.38 2.93
N HIS A 484 7.12 10.16 2.55
CA HIS A 484 6.44 8.93 2.94
C HIS A 484 7.22 8.28 4.09
N TYR A 485 6.55 8.04 5.21
CA TYR A 485 7.17 7.42 6.40
C TYR A 485 7.18 5.90 6.27
N VAL A 486 8.29 5.29 6.67
CA VAL A 486 8.54 3.84 6.56
C VAL A 486 9.05 3.32 7.91
N PRO A 487 8.58 2.17 8.41
CA PRO A 487 9.20 1.50 9.54
C PRO A 487 10.65 1.13 9.21
N SER A 488 11.61 1.56 10.05
CA SER A 488 13.02 1.22 9.84
C SER A 488 13.24 -0.30 9.88
N MET A 489 13.88 -0.81 8.84
CA MET A 489 14.42 -2.18 8.78
C MET A 489 15.92 -2.20 9.09
N SER A 490 16.53 -1.08 9.51
CA SER A 490 17.98 -0.97 9.81
C SER A 490 18.44 -1.99 10.84
N ARG A 491 17.53 -2.50 11.66
CA ARG A 491 17.70 -3.73 12.45
C ARG A 491 16.61 -4.73 12.07
N HIS A 492 17.00 -5.83 11.43
CA HIS A 492 16.06 -6.81 10.88
C HIS A 492 15.23 -7.49 11.99
N PRO A 493 13.88 -7.50 11.90
CA PRO A 493 13.01 -7.81 13.04
C PRO A 493 13.10 -9.27 13.52
N LEU A 494 13.44 -10.22 12.65
CA LEU A 494 13.49 -11.66 13.01
C LEU A 494 14.87 -12.15 13.47
N THR A 495 15.95 -11.55 12.97
CA THR A 495 17.33 -11.99 13.29
C THR A 495 18.08 -11.01 14.18
N GLY A 496 17.60 -9.78 14.32
CA GLY A 496 18.26 -8.70 15.05
C GLY A 496 19.52 -8.16 14.37
N ASP A 497 19.86 -8.60 13.15
CA ASP A 497 21.02 -8.13 12.38
C ASP A 497 20.90 -6.64 12.07
N TRP A 498 22.01 -5.91 12.15
CA TRP A 498 22.04 -4.48 11.85
C TRP A 498 22.60 -4.25 10.45
N TYR A 499 21.76 -3.73 9.56
CA TYR A 499 22.08 -3.53 8.15
C TYR A 499 21.22 -2.41 7.52
N PRO A 500 21.60 -1.12 7.66
CA PRO A 500 20.77 0.01 7.25
C PRO A 500 20.40 0.06 5.75
N ALA A 501 21.23 -0.47 4.84
CA ALA A 501 20.98 -0.39 3.41
C ALA A 501 19.74 -1.18 2.95
N ILE A 502 19.26 -2.17 3.73
CA ILE A 502 17.99 -2.87 3.48
C ILE A 502 16.76 -1.92 3.49
N ASN A 503 16.89 -0.73 4.07
CA ASN A 503 15.84 0.29 3.96
C ASN A 503 15.53 0.67 2.51
N LYS A 504 16.50 0.68 1.59
CA LYS A 504 16.25 1.07 0.18
C LYS A 504 15.20 0.15 -0.48
N PRO A 505 15.36 -1.19 -0.53
CA PRO A 505 14.30 -2.08 -1.02
C PRO A 505 13.05 -2.08 -0.14
N ALA A 506 13.18 -2.10 1.19
CA ALA A 506 12.03 -2.16 2.09
C ALA A 506 11.12 -0.92 1.96
N ALA A 507 11.70 0.26 1.82
CA ALA A 507 10.99 1.52 1.64
C ALA A 507 10.30 1.61 0.27
N VAL A 508 10.93 1.14 -0.81
CA VAL A 508 10.33 1.09 -2.14
C VAL A 508 9.11 0.14 -2.17
N LEU A 509 9.23 -1.04 -1.54
CA LEU A 509 8.12 -1.97 -1.35
C LEU A 509 7.00 -1.38 -0.48
N HIS A 510 7.35 -0.76 0.64
CA HIS A 510 6.40 -0.11 1.54
C HIS A 510 5.64 1.04 0.85
N TRP A 511 6.33 1.85 0.04
CA TRP A 511 5.73 2.93 -0.74
C TRP A 511 4.74 2.39 -1.78
N LEU A 512 5.11 1.37 -2.56
CA LEU A 512 4.21 0.76 -3.54
C LEU A 512 2.92 0.19 -2.92
N ASN A 513 3.02 -0.38 -1.72
CA ASN A 513 1.88 -1.01 -1.04
C ASN A 513 0.93 0.01 -0.39
N HIS A 514 1.40 1.23 -0.08
CA HIS A 514 0.62 2.25 0.64
C HIS A 514 0.30 3.50 -0.19
N VAL A 515 0.96 3.75 -1.32
CA VAL A 515 0.79 4.97 -2.13
C VAL A 515 0.21 4.64 -3.51
N ARG A 516 -0.96 5.22 -3.81
CA ARG A 516 -1.51 5.21 -5.17
C ARG A 516 -0.81 6.29 -6.00
N THR A 517 0.10 5.87 -6.87
CA THR A 517 0.70 6.71 -7.91
C THR A 517 0.04 6.47 -9.27
N ASP A 518 -0.11 7.53 -10.05
CA ASP A 518 -0.52 7.53 -11.46
C ASP A 518 0.66 7.72 -12.43
N ALA A 519 1.90 7.63 -11.93
CA ALA A 519 3.11 7.64 -12.75
C ALA A 519 3.33 6.29 -13.44
N GLU A 520 3.68 6.34 -14.72
CA GLU A 520 4.05 5.18 -15.54
C GLU A 520 5.49 4.76 -15.29
N TYR A 521 6.38 5.73 -15.01
CA TYR A 521 7.79 5.50 -14.72
C TYR A 521 8.19 6.07 -13.37
N ILE A 522 8.95 5.29 -12.63
CA ILE A 522 9.54 5.68 -11.35
C ILE A 522 11.04 5.84 -11.55
N VAL A 523 11.56 7.01 -11.15
CA VAL A 523 13.00 7.27 -11.06
C VAL A 523 13.42 7.05 -9.60
N ILE A 524 14.33 6.12 -9.34
CA ILE A 524 14.88 5.86 -8.01
C ILE A 524 16.29 6.43 -7.96
N LEU A 525 16.56 7.25 -6.95
CA LEU A 525 17.84 7.88 -6.66
C LEU A 525 18.29 7.56 -5.22
N ASP A 526 19.59 7.72 -4.95
CA ASP A 526 20.13 7.74 -3.59
C ASP A 526 20.20 9.17 -3.06
N ALA A 527 20.26 9.33 -1.73
CA ALA A 527 20.23 10.65 -1.09
C ALA A 527 21.49 11.48 -1.37
N ASP A 528 22.64 10.85 -1.58
CA ASP A 528 23.92 11.49 -1.93
C ASP A 528 24.10 11.73 -3.44
N MET A 529 23.02 12.15 -4.09
CA MET A 529 23.00 12.54 -5.50
C MET A 529 22.64 14.01 -5.68
N ILE A 530 23.29 14.68 -6.63
CA ILE A 530 22.96 16.05 -7.09
C ILE A 530 22.55 16.02 -8.55
N MET A 531 21.39 16.60 -8.86
CA MET A 531 20.90 16.71 -10.24
C MET A 531 21.51 17.91 -10.99
N ARG A 532 21.98 17.65 -12.22
CA ARG A 532 22.52 18.64 -13.17
C ARG A 532 21.56 18.95 -14.32
N GLY A 533 20.63 18.04 -14.59
CA GLY A 533 19.62 18.13 -15.65
C GLY A 533 18.60 17.01 -15.50
N PRO A 534 17.56 16.96 -16.35
CA PRO A 534 16.49 15.98 -16.22
C PRO A 534 16.94 14.58 -16.63
N ILE A 535 16.22 13.58 -16.13
CA ILE A 535 16.37 12.16 -16.40
C ILE A 535 14.98 11.65 -16.83
N THR A 536 14.82 11.38 -18.12
CA THR A 536 13.53 11.04 -18.70
C THR A 536 13.51 9.64 -19.33
N PRO A 537 12.41 8.87 -19.22
CA PRO A 537 12.29 7.55 -19.83
C PRO A 537 12.51 7.55 -21.35
N TRP A 538 12.10 8.60 -22.05
CA TRP A 538 12.20 8.67 -23.51
C TRP A 538 13.61 9.01 -24.01
N GLU A 539 14.34 9.88 -23.31
CA GLU A 539 15.75 10.19 -23.61
C GLU A 539 16.65 8.96 -23.42
N PHE A 540 16.52 8.30 -22.27
CA PHE A 540 17.35 7.14 -21.91
C PHE A 540 16.76 5.78 -22.36
N LYS A 541 15.61 5.80 -23.05
CA LYS A 541 14.94 4.64 -23.67
C LYS A 541 14.49 3.57 -22.67
N ALA A 542 14.07 3.96 -21.46
CA ALA A 542 13.45 3.05 -20.50
C ALA A 542 12.10 2.55 -21.03
N ALA A 543 11.81 1.26 -20.85
CA ALA A 543 10.57 0.63 -21.29
C ALA A 543 10.12 -0.50 -20.34
N LYS A 544 8.88 -0.95 -20.50
CA LYS A 544 8.31 -2.15 -19.84
C LYS A 544 9.18 -3.38 -20.17
N GLY A 545 9.72 -4.05 -19.15
CA GLY A 545 10.70 -5.14 -19.25
C GLY A 545 12.16 -4.71 -19.53
N ARG A 546 12.41 -3.41 -19.74
CA ARG A 546 13.75 -2.82 -20.00
C ARG A 546 13.96 -1.53 -19.19
N PRO A 547 14.17 -1.65 -17.86
CA PRO A 547 14.61 -0.52 -17.05
C PRO A 547 15.93 0.07 -17.56
N VAL A 548 16.18 1.35 -17.26
CA VAL A 548 17.51 1.96 -17.41
C VAL A 548 18.18 1.94 -16.05
N SER A 549 19.48 1.66 -16.00
CA SER A 549 20.27 1.94 -14.81
C SER A 549 21.73 2.26 -15.13
N THR A 550 22.36 2.99 -14.21
CA THR A 550 23.81 3.24 -14.23
C THR A 550 24.59 2.01 -13.75
N PRO A 551 25.75 1.69 -14.35
CA PRO A 551 26.53 0.50 -13.99
C PRO A 551 27.27 0.65 -12.66
N TYR A 552 27.32 -0.45 -11.90
CA TYR A 552 28.17 -0.62 -10.72
C TYR A 552 29.24 -1.67 -11.01
N GLY A 553 30.32 -1.25 -11.69
CA GLY A 553 31.37 -2.15 -12.20
C GLY A 553 32.13 -2.96 -11.13
N TYR A 554 32.05 -2.55 -9.85
CA TYR A 554 32.61 -3.30 -8.73
C TYR A 554 31.78 -4.53 -8.30
N LEU A 555 30.55 -4.71 -8.82
CA LEU A 555 29.70 -5.87 -8.53
C LEU A 555 30.17 -7.12 -9.30
N ILE A 556 31.32 -7.69 -8.90
CA ILE A 556 31.90 -8.88 -9.56
C ILE A 556 31.08 -10.18 -9.38
N GLY A 557 30.14 -10.20 -8.42
CA GLY A 557 29.33 -11.37 -8.07
C GLY A 557 28.36 -11.85 -9.16
N CYS A 558 28.05 -11.02 -10.15
CA CYS A 558 27.32 -11.47 -11.35
C CYS A 558 28.11 -12.49 -12.19
N ASP A 559 29.45 -12.47 -12.13
CA ASP A 559 30.31 -13.26 -13.03
C ASP A 559 30.80 -14.58 -12.39
N ASN A 560 30.50 -14.82 -11.11
CA ASN A 560 31.10 -15.90 -10.32
C ASN A 560 30.06 -16.87 -9.73
N GLU A 561 30.35 -17.48 -8.58
CA GLU A 561 29.45 -18.44 -7.92
C GLU A 561 28.27 -17.77 -7.18
N LEU A 562 28.39 -16.51 -6.77
CA LEU A 562 27.34 -15.80 -6.03
C LEU A 562 26.04 -15.71 -6.85
N ALA A 563 26.13 -15.37 -8.14
CA ALA A 563 24.97 -15.40 -9.04
C ALA A 563 24.34 -16.79 -9.18
N LYS A 564 25.12 -17.86 -9.15
CA LYS A 564 24.63 -19.25 -9.29
C LYS A 564 23.97 -19.78 -8.02
N LEU A 565 24.33 -19.22 -6.87
CA LEU A 565 23.72 -19.51 -5.57
C LEU A 565 22.40 -18.74 -5.39
N HIS A 566 22.38 -17.45 -5.77
CA HIS A 566 21.30 -16.51 -5.42
C HIS A 566 20.31 -16.19 -6.56
N THR A 567 20.56 -16.61 -7.80
CA THR A 567 19.55 -16.58 -8.88
C THR A 567 19.56 -17.82 -9.77
N ARG A 568 18.37 -18.18 -10.27
CA ARG A 568 18.13 -19.19 -11.31
C ARG A 568 18.56 -18.72 -12.71
N HIS A 569 18.81 -17.42 -12.87
CA HIS A 569 19.16 -16.76 -14.13
C HIS A 569 20.47 -15.95 -14.02
N PRO A 570 21.63 -16.59 -13.72
CA PRO A 570 22.91 -15.88 -13.66
C PRO A 570 23.25 -15.17 -14.99
N GLU A 571 22.78 -15.69 -16.12
CA GLU A 571 22.85 -15.06 -17.45
C GLU A 571 21.97 -13.80 -17.62
N ALA A 572 21.25 -13.40 -16.58
CA ALA A 572 20.45 -12.17 -16.49
C ALA A 572 20.92 -11.20 -15.39
N CYS A 573 22.06 -11.45 -14.75
CA CYS A 573 22.62 -10.56 -13.74
C CYS A 573 23.31 -9.34 -14.38
N ASP A 574 22.58 -8.22 -14.47
CA ASP A 574 23.15 -6.93 -14.85
C ASP A 574 23.84 -6.27 -13.63
N LYS A 575 25.03 -5.70 -13.80
CA LYS A 575 25.79 -5.01 -12.72
C LYS A 575 25.34 -3.56 -12.57
N VAL A 576 24.26 -3.33 -11.84
CA VAL A 576 23.53 -2.03 -11.80
C VAL A 576 23.01 -1.69 -10.39
N GLY A 577 22.35 -0.53 -10.23
CA GLY A 577 21.66 -0.17 -8.98
C GLY A 577 21.77 1.29 -8.50
N GLY A 578 22.42 2.18 -9.26
CA GLY A 578 22.56 3.61 -8.94
C GLY A 578 21.30 4.41 -9.27
N VAL A 579 21.35 5.21 -10.34
CA VAL A 579 20.11 5.76 -10.93
C VAL A 579 19.35 4.61 -11.55
N ILE A 580 18.06 4.47 -11.24
CA ILE A 580 17.16 3.47 -11.84
C ILE A 580 15.96 4.20 -12.45
N ILE A 581 15.64 3.91 -13.71
CA ILE A 581 14.37 4.33 -14.35
C ILE A 581 13.59 3.05 -14.68
N MET A 582 12.49 2.79 -13.98
CA MET A 582 11.72 1.55 -14.12
C MET A 582 10.23 1.84 -14.34
N HIS A 583 9.61 1.09 -15.25
CA HIS A 583 8.17 1.18 -15.47
C HIS A 583 7.41 0.61 -14.26
N ILE A 584 6.34 1.27 -13.82
CA ILE A 584 5.64 0.99 -12.56
C ILE A 584 5.16 -0.46 -12.43
N ASN A 585 4.74 -1.09 -13.54
CA ASN A 585 4.27 -2.48 -13.54
C ASN A 585 5.39 -3.53 -13.48
N ASP A 586 6.64 -3.13 -13.72
CA ASP A 586 7.81 -3.98 -13.46
C ASP A 586 8.26 -3.78 -12.01
N LEU A 587 8.33 -2.53 -11.54
CA LEU A 587 8.68 -2.19 -10.16
C LEU A 587 7.76 -2.87 -9.14
N ARG A 588 6.45 -2.97 -9.43
CA ARG A 588 5.46 -3.72 -8.62
C ARG A 588 5.77 -5.21 -8.48
N LYS A 589 6.37 -5.85 -9.49
CA LYS A 589 6.79 -7.27 -9.43
C LYS A 589 8.16 -7.40 -8.76
N PHE A 590 9.03 -6.43 -9.02
CA PHE A 590 10.44 -6.44 -8.65
C PHE A 590 10.68 -6.10 -7.19
N ALA A 591 9.96 -5.15 -6.59
CA ALA A 591 10.31 -4.62 -5.25
C ALA A 591 10.31 -5.68 -4.13
N LEU A 592 9.42 -6.68 -4.18
CA LEU A 592 9.43 -7.79 -3.23
C LEU A 592 10.63 -8.72 -3.44
N LEU A 593 10.98 -9.01 -4.70
CA LEU A 593 12.17 -9.81 -5.02
C LEU A 593 13.46 -9.08 -4.66
N TRP A 594 13.52 -7.76 -4.82
CA TRP A 594 14.66 -6.94 -4.39
C TRP A 594 14.88 -7.07 -2.88
N LEU A 595 13.84 -6.90 -2.05
CA LEU A 595 13.94 -7.10 -0.61
C LEU A 595 14.36 -8.54 -0.26
N HIS A 596 13.68 -9.54 -0.82
CA HIS A 596 13.93 -10.95 -0.51
C HIS A 596 15.34 -11.41 -0.93
N LYS A 597 15.82 -11.03 -2.12
CA LYS A 597 17.20 -11.32 -2.55
C LYS A 597 18.25 -10.52 -1.79
N THR A 598 17.91 -9.36 -1.25
CA THR A 598 18.76 -8.65 -0.28
C THR A 598 18.93 -9.48 0.99
N GLU A 599 17.84 -10.04 1.52
CA GLU A 599 17.86 -10.90 2.72
C GLU A 599 18.64 -12.21 2.49
N GLU A 600 18.48 -12.88 1.33
CA GLU A 600 19.26 -14.08 0.98
C GLU A 600 20.78 -13.81 0.96
N VAL A 601 21.23 -12.79 0.22
CA VAL A 601 22.66 -12.43 0.12
C VAL A 601 23.20 -11.91 1.46
N ARG A 602 22.36 -11.24 2.25
CA ARG A 602 22.72 -10.78 3.60
C ARG A 602 22.81 -11.93 4.61
N ALA A 603 22.08 -13.03 4.40
CA ALA A 603 22.22 -14.24 5.21
C ALA A 603 23.49 -15.04 4.88
N ASP A 604 23.97 -14.98 3.63
CA ASP A 604 25.13 -15.72 3.13
C ASP A 604 26.48 -15.07 3.50
N ARG A 605 26.77 -15.07 4.80
CA ARG A 605 28.01 -14.53 5.38
C ARG A 605 29.28 -15.25 4.91
N SER A 606 29.13 -16.45 4.37
CA SER A 606 30.20 -17.27 3.78
C SER A 606 30.86 -16.58 2.58
N HIS A 607 30.07 -15.85 1.79
CA HIS A 607 30.50 -15.31 0.50
C HIS A 607 30.66 -13.78 0.51
N TRP A 608 30.68 -13.14 1.69
CA TRP A 608 30.84 -11.68 1.82
C TRP A 608 32.21 -11.13 1.37
N SER A 609 33.22 -11.98 1.22
CA SER A 609 34.62 -11.57 0.93
C SER A 609 34.77 -10.82 -0.40
N ARG A 610 35.76 -9.92 -0.45
CA ARG A 610 35.96 -8.95 -1.54
C ARG A 610 36.23 -9.60 -2.89
N ASN A 611 36.77 -10.81 -2.90
CA ASN A 611 36.99 -11.60 -4.12
C ASN A 611 35.70 -12.23 -4.70
N ILE A 612 34.61 -12.27 -3.95
CA ILE A 612 33.31 -12.78 -4.38
C ILE A 612 32.29 -11.64 -4.61
N THR A 613 32.22 -10.67 -3.70
CA THR A 613 31.25 -9.55 -3.77
C THR A 613 31.82 -8.26 -4.37
N GLY A 614 33.14 -8.05 -4.30
CA GLY A 614 33.72 -6.72 -4.49
C GLY A 614 33.51 -5.76 -3.30
N ASP A 615 32.88 -6.20 -2.21
CA ASP A 615 32.73 -5.40 -0.98
C ASP A 615 34.12 -5.10 -0.40
N VAL A 616 34.50 -3.82 -0.39
CA VAL A 616 35.80 -3.38 0.14
C VAL A 616 35.89 -3.58 1.66
N TYR A 617 34.75 -3.70 2.36
CA TYR A 617 34.65 -3.89 3.79
C TYR A 617 34.46 -5.37 4.21
N GLU A 618 34.29 -6.29 3.25
CA GLU A 618 34.07 -7.74 3.48
C GLU A 618 32.95 -8.04 4.49
N SER A 619 31.92 -7.20 4.52
CA SER A 619 30.91 -7.12 5.59
C SER A 619 29.48 -7.34 5.10
N GLY A 620 29.32 -7.66 3.82
CA GLY A 620 28.02 -7.75 3.15
C GLY A 620 27.32 -6.40 3.05
N TRP A 621 28.07 -5.29 2.94
CA TRP A 621 27.47 -3.95 2.94
C TRP A 621 26.64 -3.67 1.68
N ILE A 622 27.07 -4.22 0.54
CA ILE A 622 26.43 -4.08 -0.78
C ILE A 622 25.43 -5.22 -1.11
N SER A 623 24.89 -5.89 -0.09
CA SER A 623 23.94 -7.01 -0.28
C SER A 623 22.64 -6.58 -0.96
N GLU A 624 22.23 -5.31 -0.84
CA GLU A 624 21.05 -4.73 -1.48
C GLU A 624 21.27 -4.43 -2.97
N MET A 625 22.51 -4.19 -3.38
CA MET A 625 22.90 -4.05 -4.80
C MET A 625 22.86 -5.40 -5.50
N TYR A 626 23.29 -6.46 -4.81
CA TYR A 626 23.11 -7.84 -5.28
C TYR A 626 21.65 -8.28 -5.23
N GLY A 627 20.91 -7.91 -4.18
CA GLY A 627 19.47 -8.10 -4.10
C GLY A 627 18.72 -7.45 -5.27
N TYR A 628 19.16 -6.25 -5.70
CA TYR A 628 18.64 -5.61 -6.91
C TYR A 628 18.95 -6.46 -8.15
N SER A 629 20.23 -6.79 -8.35
CA SER A 629 20.74 -7.45 -9.57
C SER A 629 20.14 -8.85 -9.75
N PHE A 630 20.09 -9.65 -8.69
CA PHE A 630 19.49 -10.99 -8.70
C PHE A 630 17.95 -10.92 -8.75
N GLY A 631 17.31 -9.98 -8.04
CA GLY A 631 15.86 -9.80 -8.10
C GLY A 631 15.36 -9.38 -9.50
N ALA A 632 16.18 -8.65 -10.26
CA ALA A 632 15.90 -8.29 -11.65
C ALA A 632 16.15 -9.48 -12.61
N ALA A 633 17.20 -10.26 -12.36
CA ALA A 633 17.50 -11.50 -13.08
C ALA A 633 16.37 -12.54 -12.97
N GLU A 634 15.79 -12.71 -11.77
CA GLU A 634 14.62 -13.58 -11.54
C GLU A 634 13.37 -13.20 -12.36
N LEU A 635 13.29 -11.95 -12.83
CA LEU A 635 12.23 -11.44 -13.71
C LEU A 635 12.67 -11.31 -15.18
N ASN A 636 13.93 -11.66 -15.49
CA ASN A 636 14.57 -11.45 -16.79
C ASN A 636 14.46 -9.99 -17.30
N LEU A 637 14.49 -9.01 -16.38
CA LEU A 637 14.56 -7.60 -16.72
C LEU A 637 15.94 -7.30 -17.32
N ARG A 638 15.99 -6.77 -18.54
CA ARG A 638 17.25 -6.48 -19.25
C ARG A 638 17.52 -4.99 -19.27
N HIS A 639 18.55 -4.55 -18.56
CA HIS A 639 18.81 -3.14 -18.40
C HIS A 639 19.35 -2.51 -19.68
N ASN A 640 18.79 -1.36 -20.04
CA ASN A 640 19.49 -0.39 -20.87
C ASN A 640 20.54 0.28 -19.98
N ILE A 641 21.68 -0.38 -19.81
CA ILE A 641 22.80 0.11 -18.98
C ILE A 641 23.38 1.37 -19.64
N ASN A 642 23.45 2.47 -18.90
CA ASN A 642 23.95 3.75 -19.40
C ASN A 642 24.93 4.39 -18.41
N ASN A 643 26.17 4.60 -18.87
CA ASN A 643 27.28 5.20 -18.13
C ASN A 643 27.42 6.72 -18.35
N GLU A 644 26.45 7.35 -19.02
CA GLU A 644 26.41 8.78 -19.34
C GLU A 644 25.46 9.56 -18.41
N ILE A 645 24.57 8.88 -17.68
CA ILE A 645 23.66 9.52 -16.72
C ILE A 645 24.39 10.05 -15.47
N LEU A 646 25.34 9.28 -14.92
CA LEU A 646 25.93 9.50 -13.60
C LEU A 646 27.46 9.54 -13.66
N ILE A 647 28.06 10.47 -12.91
CA ILE A 647 29.50 10.50 -12.64
C ILE A 647 29.76 10.71 -11.14
N TYR A 648 30.83 10.11 -10.64
CA TYR A 648 31.37 10.41 -9.31
C TYR A 648 32.29 11.63 -9.40
N PRO A 649 32.14 12.66 -8.56
CA PRO A 649 33.17 13.68 -8.39
C PRO A 649 34.56 13.05 -8.14
N GLY A 650 35.62 13.68 -8.63
CA GLY A 650 36.96 13.10 -8.65
C GLY A 650 37.23 12.07 -9.78
N TYR A 651 36.24 11.73 -10.63
CA TYR A 651 36.46 10.89 -11.82
C TYR A 651 36.61 11.77 -13.07
N VAL A 652 37.47 11.35 -14.01
CA VAL A 652 37.63 12.03 -15.31
C VAL A 652 36.36 11.83 -16.15
N PRO A 653 35.70 12.91 -16.61
CA PRO A 653 34.51 12.79 -17.46
C PRO A 653 34.86 12.36 -18.88
N VAL A 654 34.00 11.56 -19.51
CA VAL A 654 34.14 11.21 -20.93
C VAL A 654 33.89 12.46 -21.79
N PRO A 655 34.79 12.83 -22.73
CA PRO A 655 34.62 14.00 -23.57
C PRO A 655 33.29 14.03 -24.33
N GLY A 656 32.57 15.13 -24.24
CA GLY A 656 31.26 15.34 -24.89
C GLY A 656 30.05 14.82 -24.11
N VAL A 657 30.23 14.02 -23.05
CA VAL A 657 29.12 13.51 -22.22
C VAL A 657 28.62 14.58 -21.25
N ASN A 658 27.31 14.82 -21.23
CA ASN A 658 26.68 15.76 -20.29
C ASN A 658 25.89 15.04 -19.19
N TYR A 659 26.64 14.57 -18.18
CA TYR A 659 26.11 13.83 -17.03
C TYR A 659 24.92 14.54 -16.35
N ARG A 660 23.88 13.77 -16.01
CA ARG A 660 22.66 14.25 -15.35
C ARG A 660 22.75 14.22 -13.83
N ILE A 661 23.58 13.34 -13.25
CA ILE A 661 23.75 13.13 -11.81
C ILE A 661 25.24 13.19 -11.41
N PHE A 662 25.54 13.89 -10.31
CA PHE A 662 26.69 13.59 -9.47
C PHE A 662 26.31 12.62 -8.36
N HIS A 663 27.13 11.60 -8.10
CA HIS A 663 26.99 10.73 -6.93
C HIS A 663 28.22 10.96 -6.03
N TYR A 664 28.05 11.66 -4.90
CA TYR A 664 29.18 12.09 -4.05
C TYR A 664 29.49 11.09 -2.92
N GLY A 665 29.35 9.80 -3.21
CA GLY A 665 29.44 8.72 -2.23
C GLY A 665 30.83 8.36 -1.71
N LEU A 666 31.89 8.98 -2.24
CA LEU A 666 33.30 8.67 -1.98
C LEU A 666 34.09 9.96 -1.69
N GLU A 667 35.31 9.83 -1.13
CA GLU A 667 36.26 10.94 -1.08
C GLU A 667 36.67 11.37 -2.50
N PHE A 668 36.70 12.69 -2.75
CA PHE A 668 37.33 13.28 -3.92
C PHE A 668 38.16 14.52 -3.56
N ARG A 669 39.06 14.90 -4.47
CA ARG A 669 40.04 15.98 -4.28
C ARG A 669 40.02 16.96 -5.45
N VAL A 670 40.39 18.21 -5.18
CA VAL A 670 40.53 19.29 -6.17
C VAL A 670 41.85 20.00 -5.89
N GLY A 671 42.78 19.95 -6.83
CA GLY A 671 44.19 20.27 -6.59
C GLY A 671 44.81 19.45 -5.44
N SER A 672 45.84 20.01 -4.78
CA SER A 672 46.58 19.33 -3.70
C SER A 672 46.02 19.53 -2.30
N ASN A 673 45.30 20.63 -2.06
CA ASN A 673 45.04 21.16 -0.71
C ASN A 673 43.57 21.09 -0.27
N TRP A 674 42.66 20.58 -1.11
CA TRP A 674 41.23 20.50 -0.81
C TRP A 674 40.68 19.12 -1.16
N SER A 675 39.84 18.60 -0.26
CA SER A 675 39.15 17.32 -0.41
C SER A 675 37.77 17.38 0.23
N PHE A 676 36.82 16.62 -0.32
CA PHE A 676 35.51 16.40 0.26
C PHE A 676 35.25 14.90 0.40
N ASP A 677 34.78 14.51 1.57
CA ASP A 677 34.21 13.19 1.85
C ASP A 677 33.01 13.39 2.78
N LYS A 678 31.86 12.82 2.40
CA LYS A 678 30.60 12.88 3.15
C LYS A 678 30.71 12.20 4.53
N ALA A 679 31.60 11.23 4.72
CA ALA A 679 31.72 10.50 5.98
C ALA A 679 32.14 11.40 7.16
N ASN A 680 32.92 12.46 6.88
CA ASN A 680 33.31 13.47 7.88
C ASN A 680 32.12 14.28 8.44
N TRP A 681 30.93 14.17 7.84
CA TRP A 681 29.74 14.96 8.18
C TRP A 681 28.57 14.12 8.71
N ILE A 682 28.81 12.84 9.04
CA ILE A 682 27.79 11.92 9.59
C ILE A 682 27.21 12.40 10.93
N HIS A 683 28.01 13.09 11.75
CA HIS A 683 27.61 13.57 13.07
C HIS A 683 27.36 15.08 13.14
N THR A 684 27.38 15.78 11.99
CA THR A 684 27.25 17.24 11.93
C THR A 684 25.87 17.65 11.43
N ASP A 685 25.10 18.34 12.27
CA ASP A 685 23.79 18.88 11.89
C ASP A 685 23.94 20.15 11.03
N MET A 686 24.15 19.96 9.73
CA MET A 686 24.33 21.07 8.78
C MET A 686 23.03 21.86 8.51
N VAL A 687 21.87 21.31 8.85
CA VAL A 687 20.55 21.91 8.53
C VAL A 687 20.07 22.80 9.67
N ASN A 688 20.07 22.33 10.91
CA ASN A 688 19.57 23.10 12.06
C ASN A 688 20.63 24.07 12.63
N ASN A 689 21.93 23.84 12.39
CA ASN A 689 22.97 24.83 12.71
C ASN A 689 22.99 25.92 11.63
N CYS A 690 22.41 27.09 11.95
CA CYS A 690 22.37 28.24 11.06
C CYS A 690 23.75 28.60 10.47
N TRP A 691 23.79 28.79 9.15
CA TRP A 691 24.98 29.15 8.37
C TRP A 691 26.10 28.10 8.34
N ALA A 692 25.82 26.86 8.77
CA ALA A 692 26.73 25.74 8.56
C ALA A 692 26.85 25.40 7.06
N LYS A 693 28.09 25.30 6.56
CA LYS A 693 28.39 24.95 5.17
C LYS A 693 29.65 24.09 5.07
N PHE A 694 29.80 23.37 3.97
CA PHE A 694 31.02 22.63 3.67
C PHE A 694 32.16 23.58 3.30
N PRO A 695 33.45 23.17 3.45
CA PRO A 695 34.59 23.98 3.05
C PRO A 695 34.48 24.43 1.60
N ASP A 696 34.65 25.74 1.34
CA ASP A 696 34.53 26.28 -0.01
C ASP A 696 35.55 25.62 -0.95
N PRO A 697 35.13 25.07 -2.10
CA PRO A 697 36.05 24.46 -3.05
C PRO A 697 36.90 25.52 -3.76
N PRO A 698 38.11 25.16 -4.25
CA PRO A 698 39.00 26.07 -4.97
C PRO A 698 38.30 26.79 -6.12
N ASP A 699 38.78 27.99 -6.46
CA ASP A 699 38.15 28.71 -7.56
C ASP A 699 38.54 28.11 -8.93
N PRO A 700 37.59 27.91 -9.86
CA PRO A 700 37.86 27.45 -11.23
C PRO A 700 38.97 28.18 -11.98
N SER A 701 39.25 29.45 -11.67
CA SER A 701 40.36 30.22 -12.26
C SER A 701 41.75 29.82 -11.72
N THR A 702 41.81 29.18 -10.55
CA THR A 702 43.04 28.72 -9.88
C THR A 702 43.41 27.27 -10.19
N LEU A 703 42.58 26.56 -10.96
CA LEU A 703 42.88 25.20 -11.42
C LEU A 703 44.04 25.20 -12.42
N ASP A 704 44.81 24.10 -12.42
CA ASP A 704 45.78 23.85 -13.49
C ASP A 704 45.06 23.75 -14.84
N GLN A 705 45.75 24.24 -15.87
CA GLN A 705 45.29 24.27 -17.26
C GLN A 705 46.18 23.40 -18.16
N SER A 706 47.21 22.75 -17.62
CA SER A 706 48.14 21.87 -18.36
C SER A 706 47.49 20.56 -18.79
N ASP A 707 46.62 19.99 -17.95
CA ASP A 707 45.86 18.76 -18.20
C ASP A 707 44.35 19.06 -18.33
N PRO A 708 43.77 18.99 -19.54
CA PRO A 708 42.33 19.16 -19.76
C PRO A 708 41.44 18.17 -19.00
N ASP A 709 41.90 16.94 -18.78
CA ASP A 709 41.10 15.87 -18.18
C ASP A 709 41.02 16.05 -16.65
N SER A 710 42.17 16.35 -16.00
CA SER A 710 42.18 16.79 -14.61
C SER A 710 41.38 18.08 -14.40
N ARG A 711 41.45 19.03 -15.33
CA ARG A 711 40.67 20.28 -15.25
C ARG A 711 39.17 20.00 -15.35
N ALA A 712 38.74 19.12 -16.25
CA ALA A 712 37.33 18.76 -16.41
C ALA A 712 36.78 18.02 -15.18
N ARG A 713 37.55 17.07 -14.63
CA ARG A 713 37.29 16.41 -13.33
C ARG A 713 37.10 17.42 -12.21
N ASP A 714 38.05 18.34 -12.05
CA ASP A 714 38.06 19.29 -10.94
C ASP A 714 36.92 20.31 -11.06
N LEU A 715 36.58 20.78 -12.27
CA LEU A 715 35.42 21.66 -12.50
C LEU A 715 34.09 21.01 -12.10
N LEU A 716 33.86 19.75 -12.47
CA LEU A 716 32.66 18.99 -12.06
C LEU A 716 32.64 18.75 -10.54
N SER A 717 33.80 18.52 -9.94
CA SER A 717 33.94 18.31 -8.49
C SER A 717 33.65 19.58 -7.69
N ILE A 718 34.08 20.75 -8.20
CA ILE A 718 33.71 22.06 -7.69
C ILE A 718 32.19 22.32 -7.83
N GLU A 719 31.60 21.98 -8.98
CA GLU A 719 30.16 22.16 -9.24
C GLU A 719 29.31 21.42 -8.20
N CYS A 720 29.67 20.17 -7.87
CA CYS A 720 28.95 19.35 -6.90
C CYS A 720 28.89 19.99 -5.49
N VAL A 721 30.02 20.45 -4.94
CA VAL A 721 30.03 21.05 -3.58
C VAL A 721 29.51 22.49 -3.58
N ARG A 722 29.68 23.24 -4.68
CA ARG A 722 29.02 24.56 -4.82
C ARG A 722 27.49 24.43 -4.76
N LYS A 723 26.90 23.42 -5.43
CA LYS A 723 25.45 23.12 -5.34
C LYS A 723 25.00 22.69 -3.94
N LEU A 724 25.81 21.91 -3.22
CA LEU A 724 25.52 21.54 -1.82
C LEU A 724 25.53 22.77 -0.89
N ASN A 725 26.52 23.65 -1.02
CA ASN A 725 26.59 24.90 -0.23
C ASN A 725 25.49 25.90 -0.61
N GLU A 726 25.13 26.01 -1.90
CA GLU A 726 24.00 26.82 -2.38
C GLU A 726 22.68 26.34 -1.76
N ALA A 727 22.43 25.03 -1.75
CA ALA A 727 21.24 24.43 -1.16
C ALA A 727 21.13 24.70 0.36
N LEU A 728 22.23 24.57 1.10
CA LEU A 728 22.29 24.88 2.53
C LEU A 728 22.07 26.37 2.83
N GLN A 729 22.75 27.26 2.09
CA GLN A 729 22.59 28.71 2.25
C GLN A 729 21.12 29.12 2.03
N LEU A 730 20.51 28.68 0.92
CA LEU A 730 19.12 28.98 0.59
C LEU A 730 18.14 28.36 1.59
N HIS A 731 18.50 27.24 2.24
CA HIS A 731 17.73 26.71 3.37
C HIS A 731 17.81 27.65 4.58
N HIS A 732 19.01 28.06 5.02
CA HIS A 732 19.18 28.92 6.20
C HIS A 732 18.53 30.31 6.03
N GLU A 733 18.60 30.89 4.83
CA GLU A 733 17.89 32.13 4.47
C GLU A 733 16.37 31.98 4.64
N ARG A 734 15.78 30.88 4.14
CA ARG A 734 14.34 30.60 4.26
C ARG A 734 13.91 30.28 5.69
N SER A 735 14.76 29.57 6.44
CA SER A 735 14.54 29.20 7.85
C SER A 735 14.72 30.36 8.82
N ARG A 736 14.96 31.59 8.32
CA ARG A 736 15.11 32.83 9.10
C ARG A 736 16.24 32.78 10.13
N CYS A 737 17.34 32.13 9.78
CA CYS A 737 18.60 32.38 10.47
C CYS A 737 18.89 33.89 10.44
N GLY A 738 19.26 34.47 11.58
CA GLY A 738 19.53 35.91 11.68
C GLY A 738 20.67 36.35 10.75
N ASP A 739 20.63 37.60 10.28
CA ASP A 739 21.57 38.14 9.27
C ASP A 739 23.02 37.70 9.59
N PRO A 740 23.70 36.97 8.68
CA PRO A 740 25.02 36.42 8.95
C PRO A 740 26.07 37.51 9.26
N LYS A 741 25.83 38.75 8.84
CA LYS A 741 26.69 39.91 9.13
C LYS A 741 26.58 40.41 10.58
N LEU A 742 25.54 40.00 11.32
CA LEU A 742 25.41 40.25 12.76
C LEU A 742 26.09 39.17 13.62
N LEU A 743 26.43 38.02 13.04
CA LEU A 743 27.17 36.95 13.72
C LEU A 743 28.69 37.11 13.57
N SER A 744 29.17 37.89 12.60
CA SER A 744 30.59 38.10 12.32
C SER A 744 31.27 39.18 13.20
N THR A 745 31.16 39.07 14.53
CA THR A 745 32.07 39.77 15.47
C THR A 745 32.50 38.87 16.64
N PRO A 746 33.73 38.31 16.62
CA PRO A 746 34.29 37.67 17.79
C PRO A 746 34.73 38.75 18.80
N LYS A 747 33.83 39.13 19.72
CA LYS A 747 34.22 39.96 20.87
C LYS A 747 35.02 39.10 21.85
N GLN A 748 36.33 39.31 21.88
CA GLN A 748 37.16 38.89 23.01
C GLN A 748 36.67 39.55 24.30
N ASP A 749 36.72 38.82 25.41
CA ASP A 749 36.41 39.38 26.72
C ASP A 749 37.43 40.43 27.16
N THR A 750 36.95 41.66 27.41
CA THR A 750 37.67 42.64 28.24
C THR A 750 36.71 43.23 29.27
N VAL A 751 36.52 42.51 30.38
CA VAL A 751 35.74 42.99 31.52
C VAL A 751 36.42 44.20 32.18
N LYS A 752 35.74 45.35 32.18
CA LYS A 752 35.97 46.43 33.16
C LYS A 752 34.65 47.13 33.53
N LYS A 753 34.18 46.82 34.75
CA LYS A 753 33.54 47.68 35.77
C LYS A 753 32.39 48.62 35.36
N ASP A 754 31.26 48.42 36.03
CA ASP A 754 30.51 49.37 36.90
C ASP A 754 30.44 50.89 36.57
N PRO A 755 29.33 51.59 36.93
CA PRO A 755 28.07 51.09 37.52
C PRO A 755 26.79 51.70 36.87
N ASP A 756 25.69 51.58 37.61
CA ASP A 756 24.46 52.38 37.60
C ASP A 756 23.38 52.13 36.53
N ILE A 757 22.16 52.05 37.06
CA ILE A 757 20.88 52.12 36.34
C ILE A 757 20.25 53.48 36.69
N ASP A 758 19.86 54.25 35.68
CA ASP A 758 18.68 55.11 35.78
C ASP A 758 17.88 55.00 34.47
N THR A 759 16.65 54.46 34.43
CA THR A 759 15.34 54.96 34.94
C THR A 759 14.72 56.04 34.03
N VAL A 760 13.37 56.06 33.92
CA VAL A 760 12.52 57.08 33.24
C VAL A 760 12.58 56.99 31.68
N THR A 761 11.51 56.89 30.86
CA THR A 761 10.02 56.74 30.96
C THR A 761 9.54 56.00 29.68
N ALA A 762 8.45 55.21 29.63
CA ALA A 762 7.01 55.57 29.62
C ALA A 762 6.61 56.61 28.52
N THR A 763 5.46 56.58 27.83
CA THR A 763 4.25 55.71 27.84
C THR A 763 3.64 55.66 26.42
N VAL A 764 2.73 54.77 26.03
CA VAL A 764 1.24 54.91 26.00
C VAL A 764 0.73 53.60 25.35
N SER A 765 -0.24 52.80 25.82
CA SER A 765 -1.43 52.90 26.69
C SER A 765 -2.78 52.89 25.94
N ARG A 766 -3.53 51.78 26.09
CA ARG A 766 -5.01 51.64 26.12
C ARG A 766 -5.33 50.20 26.57
N LYS A 767 -5.68 49.99 27.84
CA LYS A 767 -7.07 49.94 28.40
C LYS A 767 -7.95 48.90 27.69
N ILE A 768 -8.31 47.75 28.30
CA ILE A 768 -9.02 47.43 29.58
C ILE A 768 -10.53 47.23 29.36
N GLY A 769 -11.06 46.12 29.87
CA GLY A 769 -12.49 45.81 29.99
C GLY A 769 -12.71 44.47 30.72
N LYS A 770 -12.93 44.50 32.04
CA LYS A 770 -13.16 43.33 32.91
C LYS A 770 -13.91 43.77 34.17
N ILE A 771 -14.79 42.91 34.72
CA ILE A 771 -15.40 42.87 36.08
C ILE A 771 -16.35 41.66 36.02
N GLU A 772 -16.11 40.54 36.73
CA GLU A 772 -16.30 40.24 38.17
C GLU A 772 -17.77 39.94 38.54
N GLU A 773 -18.10 39.12 39.54
CA GLU A 773 -17.31 38.52 40.64
C GLU A 773 -17.27 36.94 40.55
N LYS A 774 -16.97 36.04 41.53
CA LYS A 774 -16.49 36.06 42.95
C LYS A 774 -15.90 34.68 43.37
N HIS A 775 -15.34 34.57 44.59
CA HIS A 775 -15.15 33.41 45.53
C HIS A 775 -15.07 31.93 45.06
N ASN A 776 -14.25 31.03 45.63
CA ASN A 776 -13.25 31.12 46.73
C ASN A 776 -12.33 29.86 46.81
N ILE A 777 -11.05 30.05 47.22
CA ILE A 777 -10.18 29.07 47.95
C ILE A 777 -9.76 27.80 47.16
N HIS A 778 -8.52 27.25 47.20
CA HIS A 778 -7.43 27.35 48.18
C HIS A 778 -6.03 27.59 47.54
N GLU A 779 -5.19 28.29 48.30
CA GLU A 779 -3.72 28.42 48.27
C GLU A 779 -2.89 27.17 47.87
N SER A 780 -1.61 27.28 47.44
CA SER A 780 -0.55 28.08 48.11
C SER A 780 0.64 28.54 47.22
N ARG A 781 1.39 29.53 47.73
CA ARG A 781 2.61 30.14 47.14
C ARG A 781 3.82 29.19 47.35
N VAL A 782 4.90 29.09 46.55
CA VAL A 782 5.79 30.07 45.88
C VAL A 782 6.58 30.95 46.87
N ILE A 783 7.92 31.06 46.73
CA ILE A 783 8.74 32.32 46.62
C ILE A 783 10.27 32.15 46.89
N ASN A 784 11.07 32.35 45.82
CA ASN A 784 12.37 33.09 45.70
C ASN A 784 13.80 32.61 46.13
N ARG A 785 14.74 33.03 45.23
CA ARG A 785 16.09 33.68 45.42
C ARG A 785 17.42 32.89 45.29
N THR A 786 18.04 32.98 44.10
CA THR A 786 19.31 33.72 43.75
C THR A 786 20.31 34.14 44.84
N ALA A 787 21.65 34.24 44.62
CA ALA A 787 22.55 33.88 43.50
C ALA A 787 24.07 34.14 43.85
N GLU A 788 25.00 33.82 42.93
CA GLU A 788 26.35 34.46 42.71
C GLU A 788 27.51 34.23 43.75
N ASN A 789 28.83 34.30 43.44
CA ASN A 789 29.60 34.33 42.16
C ASN A 789 31.13 33.97 42.29
N GLU A 790 31.78 33.62 41.15
CA GLU A 790 33.22 33.87 40.75
C GLU A 790 34.45 33.29 41.53
N SER A 791 35.70 33.20 41.01
CA SER A 791 36.36 33.54 39.70
C SER A 791 37.72 32.81 39.42
N ARG A 792 38.19 32.88 38.14
CA ARG A 792 39.60 32.91 37.61
C ARG A 792 40.53 31.65 37.65
N GLU A 793 41.02 31.16 36.48
CA GLU A 793 42.32 31.43 35.76
C GLU A 793 43.55 30.67 36.35
N LEU A 794 44.60 30.18 35.65
CA LEU A 794 45.04 30.20 34.23
C LEU A 794 46.11 29.08 33.93
N LEU A 795 46.67 29.05 32.69
CA LEU A 795 47.83 28.26 32.15
C LEU A 795 47.63 26.75 31.82
N SER A 796 48.50 26.23 30.93
CA SER A 796 48.42 24.92 30.21
C SER A 796 49.83 24.32 30.00
N PRO A 797 50.05 23.14 29.35
CA PRO A 797 49.18 22.01 28.94
C PRO A 797 49.70 20.69 29.63
N PRO A 798 49.62 19.43 29.10
CA PRO A 798 48.89 18.81 27.98
C PRO A 798 48.18 17.45 28.34
N VAL A 799 47.73 16.72 27.31
CA VAL A 799 47.32 15.27 27.29
C VAL A 799 45.97 14.91 27.94
N GLY A 800 45.25 14.03 27.25
CA GLY A 800 43.82 13.73 27.45
C GLY A 800 43.42 12.99 28.73
N GLY A 801 42.11 13.09 29.03
CA GLY A 801 41.44 12.39 30.12
C GLY A 801 39.95 12.73 30.18
N ALA A 802 39.08 11.82 29.74
CA ALA A 802 37.63 11.99 29.79
C ALA A 802 37.02 11.36 31.05
N SER A 803 36.93 12.11 32.16
CA SER A 803 36.07 11.76 33.31
C SER A 803 36.01 12.87 34.37
N GLN A 804 34.81 13.24 34.84
CA GLN A 804 34.53 13.38 36.29
C GLN A 804 33.05 13.56 36.75
N THR A 805 32.04 13.33 35.89
CA THR A 805 30.60 13.37 36.31
C THR A 805 29.85 12.03 36.29
N PHE A 806 30.36 10.99 35.61
CA PHE A 806 29.64 9.72 35.40
C PHE A 806 30.00 8.57 36.37
N SER A 807 30.71 8.84 37.47
CA SER A 807 31.21 7.79 38.38
C SER A 807 30.17 7.26 39.37
N SER A 808 29.46 8.16 40.08
CA SER A 808 28.61 7.79 41.24
C SER A 808 27.42 6.90 40.86
N MET A 809 26.71 7.19 39.76
CA MET A 809 25.57 6.38 39.33
C MET A 809 25.98 4.99 38.84
N ARG A 810 27.16 4.83 38.21
CA ARG A 810 27.65 3.51 37.80
C ARG A 810 27.94 2.61 39.00
N LEU A 811 28.54 3.13 40.06
CA LEU A 811 28.76 2.39 41.31
C LEU A 811 27.45 1.95 41.97
N TRP A 812 26.44 2.83 42.00
CA TRP A 812 25.11 2.50 42.54
C TRP A 812 24.42 1.38 41.74
N ILE A 813 24.46 1.45 40.41
CA ILE A 813 23.89 0.41 39.55
C ILE A 813 24.63 -0.93 39.74
N ILE A 814 25.96 -0.94 39.78
CA ILE A 814 26.76 -2.15 39.99
C ILE A 814 26.45 -2.79 41.36
N ALA A 815 26.29 -1.99 42.42
CA ALA A 815 25.88 -2.49 43.73
C ALA A 815 24.49 -3.13 43.71
N LEU A 816 23.54 -2.53 42.99
CA LEU A 816 22.15 -3.02 42.88
C LEU A 816 22.10 -4.36 42.12
N TRP A 817 22.86 -4.49 41.03
CA TRP A 817 23.04 -5.76 40.32
C TRP A 817 23.71 -6.84 41.18
N ALA A 818 24.76 -6.48 41.93
CA ALA A 818 25.44 -7.41 42.83
C ALA A 818 24.50 -7.94 43.93
N PHE A 819 23.67 -7.08 44.53
CA PHE A 819 22.66 -7.48 45.52
C PHE A 819 21.59 -8.40 44.91
N SER A 820 21.10 -8.12 43.69
CA SER A 820 20.13 -8.98 43.00
C SER A 820 20.70 -10.37 42.70
N ILE A 821 21.94 -10.46 42.24
CA ILE A 821 22.63 -11.73 41.98
C ILE A 821 22.83 -12.52 43.29
N LEU A 822 23.24 -11.85 44.37
CA LEU A 822 23.44 -12.49 45.68
C LEU A 822 22.10 -13.03 46.24
N GLY A 823 21.02 -12.26 46.13
CA GLY A 823 19.67 -12.69 46.52
C GLY A 823 19.18 -13.91 45.73
N PHE A 824 19.37 -13.92 44.41
CA PHE A 824 19.03 -15.06 43.55
C PHE A 824 19.81 -16.33 43.94
N MET A 825 21.11 -16.19 44.21
CA MET A 825 21.96 -17.31 44.64
C MET A 825 21.56 -17.86 46.03
N ILE A 826 21.13 -17.00 46.96
CA ILE A 826 20.59 -17.42 48.26
C ILE A 826 19.28 -18.21 48.09
N ILE A 827 18.35 -17.72 47.26
CA ILE A 827 17.08 -18.42 46.97
C ILE A 827 17.34 -19.80 46.36
N MET A 828 18.22 -19.87 45.35
CA MET A 828 18.63 -21.15 44.74
C MET A 828 19.28 -22.10 45.75
N SER A 829 20.14 -21.60 46.64
CA SER A 829 20.77 -22.40 47.70
C SER A 829 19.75 -22.99 48.68
N VAL A 830 18.71 -22.23 49.06
CA VAL A 830 17.61 -22.70 49.92
C VAL A 830 16.79 -23.78 49.20
N MET A 831 16.42 -23.56 47.93
CA MET A 831 15.66 -24.55 47.15
C MET A 831 16.42 -25.86 46.93
N LEU A 832 17.73 -25.80 46.70
CA LEU A 832 18.58 -26.99 46.54
C LEU A 832 18.83 -27.71 47.88
N SER A 833 18.92 -26.98 48.99
CA SER A 833 19.11 -27.55 50.33
C SER A 833 17.88 -28.32 50.87
N GLY A 834 16.69 -28.03 50.35
CA GLY A 834 15.42 -28.58 50.84
C GLY A 834 15.14 -30.06 50.49
N ARG A 835 15.94 -30.71 49.64
CA ARG A 835 15.66 -32.07 49.13
C ARG A 835 16.60 -33.16 49.69
N LYS A 836 16.42 -33.53 50.96
CA LYS A 836 17.05 -34.72 51.57
C LYS A 836 16.12 -35.93 51.56
N GLY A 837 16.30 -36.84 50.59
CA GLY A 837 15.70 -38.18 50.62
C GLY A 837 16.43 -39.14 51.58
N PRO A 838 15.75 -40.16 52.15
CA PRO A 838 16.33 -41.08 53.14
C PRO A 838 17.30 -42.11 52.53
N LYS A 839 18.09 -42.79 53.40
CA LYS A 839 19.14 -43.76 53.02
C LYS A 839 19.17 -44.98 53.96
N LYS A 840 19.75 -46.09 53.47
CA LYS A 840 19.98 -47.43 54.11
C LYS A 840 18.74 -48.35 54.05
N ARG A 841 18.85 -49.69 53.94
CA ARG A 841 19.96 -50.69 53.84
C ARG A 841 19.35 -51.98 53.23
N GLY A 842 20.06 -52.96 52.64
CA GLY A 842 21.50 -53.17 52.36
C GLY A 842 21.82 -54.68 52.15
N LYS A 843 23.07 -55.03 51.81
CA LYS A 843 23.60 -56.39 51.44
C LYS A 843 23.10 -56.93 50.07
N GLY A 844 23.88 -57.66 49.26
CA GLY A 844 25.34 -57.92 49.28
C GLY A 844 25.74 -59.23 48.55
N GLY A 845 26.95 -59.32 47.96
CA GLY A 845 27.52 -60.60 47.48
C GLY A 845 28.52 -60.51 46.31
N PHE A 846 29.67 -61.19 46.43
CA PHE A 846 30.65 -61.42 45.34
C PHE A 846 30.34 -62.73 44.58
N LYS A 847 30.60 -62.77 43.26
CA LYS A 847 31.66 -63.61 42.61
C LYS A 847 31.55 -63.61 41.08
N ALA A 848 32.60 -64.10 40.41
CA ALA A 848 32.66 -64.26 38.95
C ALA A 848 33.12 -65.68 38.55
N LYS A 849 32.70 -66.18 37.38
CA LYS A 849 33.47 -67.12 36.54
C LYS A 849 32.90 -67.30 35.11
N ARG A 850 33.73 -67.90 34.24
CA ARG A 850 33.48 -68.29 32.83
C ARG A 850 32.97 -69.74 32.71
N ARG A 851 32.46 -70.10 31.51
CA ARG A 851 32.29 -71.46 30.92
C ARG A 851 31.17 -72.34 31.56
N SER A 852 30.52 -73.28 30.85
CA SER A 852 30.41 -73.55 29.39
C SER A 852 29.34 -74.62 29.06
N SER A 853 28.71 -74.52 27.87
CA SER A 853 28.23 -75.63 26.98
C SER A 853 27.42 -76.85 27.51
N HIS A 854 26.12 -76.91 27.15
CA HIS A 854 25.35 -78.07 26.60
C HIS A 854 25.31 -79.43 27.37
N PRO A 855 24.50 -80.47 26.97
CA PRO A 855 23.55 -80.65 25.85
C PRO A 855 22.07 -80.88 26.31
N GLY A 856 21.05 -81.21 25.48
CA GLY A 856 20.90 -81.29 24.01
C GLY A 856 19.66 -82.13 23.57
N PHE A 857 19.44 -82.29 22.25
CA PHE A 857 18.40 -83.10 21.55
C PHE A 857 16.92 -82.69 21.72
N TRP A 858 16.01 -82.86 20.75
CA TRP A 858 16.04 -83.35 19.34
C TRP A 858 14.90 -82.62 18.55
N ASP A 859 15.10 -82.18 17.29
CA ASP A 859 14.62 -82.79 16.00
C ASP A 859 13.08 -82.73 15.78
N ILE A 860 12.46 -82.48 14.60
CA ILE A 860 12.80 -82.39 13.15
C ILE A 860 11.95 -81.19 12.58
N ASP A 861 12.15 -80.44 11.48
CA ASP A 861 13.00 -80.46 10.25
C ASP A 861 13.61 -79.03 10.01
N GLY A 862 14.03 -78.47 8.85
CA GLY A 862 14.06 -78.86 7.41
C GLY A 862 13.04 -78.13 6.51
N GLY A 863 13.31 -77.76 5.25
CA GLY A 863 14.61 -77.69 4.54
C GLY A 863 14.52 -77.13 3.10
N HIS A 864 15.66 -76.66 2.56
CA HIS A 864 15.92 -76.11 1.20
C HIS A 864 15.41 -74.70 0.87
N ASP A 865 16.08 -73.86 0.05
CA ASP A 865 17.52 -73.57 -0.19
C ASP A 865 17.59 -72.24 -1.01
N ARG A 866 18.56 -71.29 -0.89
CA ARG A 866 20.01 -71.30 -1.20
C ARG A 866 20.33 -71.50 -2.70
N HIS A 867 21.30 -70.84 -3.33
CA HIS A 867 22.26 -69.80 -2.90
C HIS A 867 23.00 -69.17 -4.12
N LEU A 868 23.56 -67.96 -3.97
CA LEU A 868 24.73 -67.40 -4.72
C LEU A 868 24.51 -67.11 -6.24
N ARG A 869 25.25 -66.25 -6.95
CA ARG A 869 26.54 -65.54 -6.69
C ARG A 869 26.66 -64.27 -7.58
N ASN A 870 27.65 -63.40 -7.28
CA ASN A 870 28.03 -62.24 -8.11
C ASN A 870 28.54 -62.62 -9.52
N ALA A 871 28.39 -61.73 -10.51
CA ALA A 871 29.51 -61.18 -11.31
C ALA A 871 29.06 -60.00 -12.23
N ASP A 872 29.78 -58.88 -12.11
CA ASP A 872 30.40 -58.04 -13.15
C ASP A 872 29.69 -57.56 -14.44
N LEU A 873 29.86 -56.23 -14.66
CA LEU A 873 29.98 -55.51 -15.95
C LEU A 873 28.73 -55.37 -16.84
N SER A 874 28.58 -54.29 -17.61
CA SER A 874 29.51 -53.17 -17.92
C SER A 874 28.80 -51.82 -17.97
#